data_AF-A0A9Y3SBL4-F1
#
_entry.id   AF-A0A9Y3SBL4-F1
#
_cell.length_a   1.000
_cell.length_b   1.000
_cell.length_c   1.000
_cell.angle_alpha   90.00
_cell.angle_beta   90.00
_cell.angle_gamma   90.00
#
_symmetry.space_group_name_H-M   'P 1'
#
loop_
_entity.id
_entity.type
_entity.pdbx_description
1 polymer ?
#
loop_
_entity_poly.entity_id
_entity_poly.type
_entity_poly.pdbx_seq_one_letter_code
_entity_poly.pdbx_strand_id
1 'polypeptide(L)'
;KRIENYFHIRRKSGGGECGSVTDVNDKVYSVAFKERDAQQRVLQRSQHEFNFPDCTLVLTVRDSPGPPVSSPTSSSSPGQPVSPKLDNQSSPASSLTLSGEEYEPTIDSYLLRYLSECPKAGKELETELFSVGCSAQLFPDKVLVSRDQPCAADVNWKAEVDKVFDGYLSHYEVDPRNVKALLQSLNSPKTTDEVKVYSELGLTVVVGRQSKVNAKLLEVKGIRGKLGSASGESEKQNSIRRLGEAKLRLLWREIEQGLGEHFPEVKATQGDEGQLTLAGSVEEILKAGQLVSDKEKLVLDRTVSDKSPHFFSFLRKVYGGPRVLGDFLGVGDKVEIELRDTELLFFALSAGKLDDAEKNLQEKFKDVRFEVPNCSIVPLELREKLNSKTNKMNQGQCRAQVVFTSDSIVYLVGHSKEVEELSDIVTQFILDQASVEGHVALPFPELLELLPDLLQLFKCDSSEVTLRPLTSSSRPVVLLEGPSGKVTEFRNKLGPLLQSLVRDRVSISMPGAVRFFEGLAGRNTLVSVGQSYKCLIQLEEQNHVSRQNSGVTKYNLCDGLQVLVCQGDITTQWADALVNAANEDLEHGGGVAAALSKAGGPQVQIECRDMVKKTGKIPTGDVVLTTGGNLKCKKLLHAVGPVNGKCGGKERMLLEKTVSSALNLAEMKKFTSIAMPCISSGLFCVPLTVCAEAIATAVKEFGSQGGRSLSKIILIDKKVEVVKAMRDACDRILRGTSTELQPNASGPNTAGQATAGSTGCCVQVEIVQGTLENQQ
;
A
#
# COMPACT_ATOMS: atom_id res chain seq x y z
N LYS A 1 10.31 15.72 -4.76
CA LYS A 1 10.66 16.69 -5.84
C LYS A 1 11.93 16.38 -6.63
N ARG A 2 13.17 16.46 -6.09
CA ARG A 2 14.37 16.15 -6.90
C ARG A 2 14.46 14.68 -7.34
N ILE A 3 14.06 13.75 -6.47
CA ILE A 3 13.99 12.31 -6.77
C ILE A 3 12.88 12.01 -7.80
N GLU A 4 11.70 12.63 -7.65
CA GLU A 4 10.60 12.56 -8.64
C GLU A 4 11.05 13.02 -10.04
N ASN A 5 11.74 14.17 -10.12
CA ASN A 5 12.25 14.70 -11.39
C ASN A 5 13.30 13.77 -12.01
N TYR A 6 14.06 13.03 -11.20
CA TYR A 6 15.04 12.08 -11.72
C TYR A 6 14.37 10.86 -12.35
N PHE A 7 13.32 10.32 -11.71
CA PHE A 7 12.55 9.20 -12.26
C PHE A 7 11.68 9.59 -13.47
N HIS A 8 11.35 10.87 -13.63
CA HIS A 8 10.72 11.41 -14.85
C HIS A 8 11.64 11.42 -16.08
N ILE A 9 12.97 11.45 -15.90
CA ILE A 9 13.92 11.62 -17.00
C ILE A 9 14.42 10.25 -17.48
N ARG A 10 13.83 9.74 -18.56
CA ARG A 10 14.18 8.45 -19.19
C ARG A 10 15.67 8.24 -19.42
N ARG A 11 16.39 9.27 -19.89
CA ARG A 11 17.84 9.18 -20.18
C ARG A 11 18.71 9.07 -18.93
N LYS A 12 18.21 9.45 -17.75
CA LYS A 12 18.96 9.43 -16.49
C LYS A 12 18.68 8.18 -15.66
N SER A 13 17.40 7.84 -15.50
CA SER A 13 16.93 6.77 -14.61
C SER A 13 16.38 5.54 -15.31
N GLY A 14 16.13 5.60 -16.62
CA GLY A 14 15.35 4.58 -17.35
C GLY A 14 13.83 4.73 -17.20
N GLY A 15 13.37 5.65 -16.34
CA GLY A 15 11.97 5.90 -16.01
C GLY A 15 11.16 6.66 -17.07
N GLY A 16 10.06 7.27 -16.65
CA GLY A 16 9.05 7.91 -17.50
C GLY A 16 8.03 8.67 -16.65
N GLU A 17 6.83 8.94 -17.19
CA GLU A 17 5.75 9.56 -16.40
C GLU A 17 5.49 8.75 -15.12
N CYS A 18 5.70 9.39 -13.96
CA CYS A 18 5.55 8.76 -12.66
C CYS A 18 4.76 9.63 -11.69
N GLY A 19 4.10 9.02 -10.71
CA GLY A 19 3.40 9.73 -9.64
C GLY A 19 4.37 10.39 -8.66
N SER A 20 3.81 11.11 -7.68
CA SER A 20 4.58 11.66 -6.56
C SER A 20 5.25 10.54 -5.76
N VAL A 21 6.43 10.84 -5.20
CA VAL A 21 7.13 9.91 -4.31
C VAL A 21 6.45 9.97 -2.94
N THR A 22 5.88 8.85 -2.50
CA THR A 22 5.18 8.73 -1.21
C THR A 22 6.06 8.03 -0.18
N ASP A 23 6.07 8.55 1.05
CA ASP A 23 6.77 7.93 2.17
C ASP A 23 5.97 6.70 2.65
N VAL A 24 6.63 5.54 2.72
CA VAL A 24 5.99 4.27 3.12
C VAL A 24 6.38 3.90 4.54
N ASN A 25 7.63 4.15 4.95
CA ASN A 25 8.19 3.92 6.28
C ASN A 25 9.60 4.53 6.35
N ASP A 26 10.17 4.68 7.55
CA ASP A 26 11.47 5.35 7.79
C ASP A 26 12.60 4.90 6.82
N LYS A 27 12.92 5.75 5.83
CA LYS A 27 13.87 5.57 4.70
C LYS A 27 13.41 4.71 3.51
N VAL A 28 12.14 4.33 3.43
CA VAL A 28 11.53 3.58 2.32
C VAL A 28 10.45 4.44 1.64
N TYR A 29 10.64 4.68 0.35
CA TYR A 29 9.73 5.49 -0.46
C TYR A 29 9.16 4.67 -1.62
N SER A 30 7.92 4.92 -1.99
CA SER A 30 7.27 4.33 -3.17
C SER A 30 7.07 5.36 -4.26
N VAL A 31 7.20 4.91 -5.51
CA VAL A 31 6.95 5.70 -6.72
C VAL A 31 6.26 4.81 -7.75
N ALA A 32 5.14 5.28 -8.28
CA ALA A 32 4.37 4.56 -9.29
C ALA A 32 4.69 5.11 -10.67
N PHE A 33 4.82 4.23 -11.67
CA PHE A 33 5.03 4.63 -13.07
C PHE A 33 3.76 4.35 -13.88
N LYS A 34 3.47 5.23 -14.84
CA LYS A 34 2.31 5.08 -15.73
C LYS A 34 2.45 3.89 -16.68
N GLU A 35 3.67 3.63 -17.15
CA GLU A 35 4.00 2.54 -18.06
C GLU A 35 4.80 1.43 -17.34
N ARG A 36 4.36 0.18 -17.49
CA ARG A 36 5.06 -1.00 -16.93
C ARG A 36 6.48 -1.14 -17.47
N ASP A 37 6.71 -0.79 -18.72
CA ASP A 37 8.04 -0.84 -19.35
C ASP A 37 9.01 0.19 -18.74
N ALA A 38 8.50 1.35 -18.28
CA ALA A 38 9.31 2.34 -17.58
C ALA A 38 9.72 1.84 -16.19
N GLN A 39 8.81 1.17 -15.48
CA GLN A 39 9.10 0.54 -14.19
C GLN A 39 10.18 -0.54 -14.33
N GLN A 40 10.05 -1.44 -15.32
CA GLN A 40 11.02 -2.52 -15.55
C GLN A 40 12.42 -1.99 -15.89
N ARG A 41 12.53 -0.93 -16.71
CA ARG A 41 13.82 -0.28 -17.00
C ARG A 41 14.48 0.36 -15.79
N VAL A 42 13.70 0.91 -14.86
CA VAL A 42 14.22 1.46 -13.59
C VAL A 42 14.74 0.33 -12.70
N LEU A 43 14.04 -0.80 -12.65
CA LEU A 43 14.40 -1.99 -11.86
C LEU A 43 15.61 -2.75 -12.41
N GLN A 44 15.92 -2.63 -13.71
CA GLN A 44 17.16 -3.17 -14.29
C GLN A 44 18.44 -2.57 -13.68
N ARG A 45 18.33 -1.41 -13.01
CA ARG A 45 19.41 -0.82 -12.24
C ARG A 45 19.16 -1.03 -10.76
N SER A 46 20.01 -1.80 -10.10
CA SER A 46 19.90 -2.07 -8.66
C SER A 46 20.13 -0.82 -7.79
N GLN A 47 20.87 0.18 -8.29
CA GLN A 47 21.20 1.41 -7.58
C GLN A 47 21.09 2.65 -8.49
N HIS A 48 20.60 3.76 -7.93
CA HIS A 48 20.48 5.07 -8.59
C HIS A 48 21.18 6.12 -7.75
N GLU A 49 22.21 6.76 -8.30
CA GLU A 49 23.05 7.73 -7.59
C GLU A 49 22.62 9.17 -7.83
N PHE A 50 22.58 9.95 -6.75
CA PHE A 50 22.26 11.38 -6.74
C PHE A 50 23.42 12.16 -6.14
N ASN A 51 24.13 12.88 -6.98
CA ASN A 51 25.22 13.76 -6.55
C ASN A 51 24.65 15.11 -6.10
N PHE A 52 24.80 15.42 -4.81
CA PHE A 52 24.59 16.74 -4.25
C PHE A 52 25.95 17.43 -4.03
N PRO A 53 26.01 18.77 -3.92
CA PRO A 53 27.26 19.50 -3.74
C PRO A 53 28.09 19.05 -2.52
N ASP A 54 27.43 18.48 -1.50
CA ASP A 54 28.04 18.11 -0.22
C ASP A 54 27.95 16.60 0.11
N CYS A 55 27.24 15.79 -0.70
CA CYS A 55 27.12 14.33 -0.50
C CYS A 55 26.57 13.59 -1.74
N THR A 56 26.87 12.30 -1.86
CA THR A 56 26.24 11.40 -2.86
C THR A 56 25.23 10.51 -2.15
N LEU A 57 23.97 10.56 -2.59
CA LEU A 57 22.89 9.71 -2.11
C LEU A 57 22.66 8.56 -3.09
N VAL A 58 22.79 7.33 -2.63
CA VAL A 58 22.53 6.12 -3.42
C VAL A 58 21.18 5.55 -3.02
N LEU A 59 20.26 5.46 -3.99
CA LEU A 59 18.95 4.83 -3.80
C LEU A 59 19.00 3.40 -4.31
N THR A 60 18.60 2.44 -3.47
CA THR A 60 18.43 1.04 -3.90
C THR A 60 16.96 0.85 -4.28
N VAL A 61 16.70 0.34 -5.48
CA VAL A 61 15.33 0.09 -5.95
C VAL A 61 15.05 -1.41 -5.94
N ARG A 62 13.85 -1.77 -5.50
CA ARG A 62 13.35 -3.15 -5.49
C ARG A 62 11.91 -3.15 -5.96
N ASP A 63 11.50 -4.21 -6.64
CA ASP A 63 10.08 -4.48 -6.83
C ASP A 63 9.46 -4.82 -5.45
N SER A 64 8.17 -4.57 -5.30
CA SER A 64 7.45 -4.62 -4.02
C SER A 64 7.80 -5.88 -3.21
N PRO A 65 8.22 -5.78 -1.94
CA PRO A 65 8.57 -6.96 -1.16
C PRO A 65 7.32 -7.61 -0.52
N GLY A 66 7.27 -8.94 -0.56
CA GLY A 66 6.49 -9.75 0.38
C GLY A 66 6.98 -9.59 1.84
N PRO A 67 6.39 -10.31 2.80
CA PRO A 67 6.43 -9.97 4.22
C PRO A 67 7.85 -10.01 4.83
N PRO A 68 8.11 -9.26 5.92
CA PRO A 68 9.46 -8.94 6.36
C PRO A 68 10.14 -10.12 7.06
N VAL A 69 11.35 -10.45 6.61
CA VAL A 69 12.32 -11.24 7.36
C VAL A 69 12.91 -10.36 8.46
N SER A 70 12.80 -10.84 9.69
CA SER A 70 13.36 -10.23 10.90
C SER A 70 14.89 -10.20 10.86
N SER A 71 15.47 -9.00 11.03
CA SER A 71 16.88 -8.83 11.40
C SER A 71 17.05 -8.85 12.93
N PRO A 72 18.19 -9.34 13.45
CA PRO A 72 18.33 -9.79 14.83
C PRO A 72 18.54 -8.63 15.81
N THR A 73 17.75 -8.62 16.87
CA THR A 73 17.92 -7.70 18.01
C THR A 73 18.91 -8.31 19.01
N SER A 74 19.98 -7.58 19.25
CA SER A 74 20.89 -7.78 20.37
C SER A 74 20.15 -7.67 21.71
N SER A 75 20.17 -8.73 22.52
CA SER A 75 19.97 -8.62 23.96
C SER A 75 20.84 -9.63 24.69
N SER A 76 21.68 -9.07 25.56
CA SER A 76 22.58 -9.74 26.48
C SER A 76 21.86 -10.18 27.76
N SER A 77 22.28 -11.32 28.31
CA SER A 77 22.58 -11.65 29.73
C SER A 77 22.05 -13.06 30.14
N PRO A 78 22.48 -13.67 31.27
CA PRO A 78 23.45 -14.76 31.24
C PRO A 78 22.95 -16.04 31.95
N GLY A 79 23.56 -17.20 31.66
CA GLY A 79 23.35 -18.39 32.49
C GLY A 79 23.78 -19.69 31.83
N GLN A 80 25.04 -20.09 32.05
CA GLN A 80 25.43 -21.49 32.08
C GLN A 80 25.59 -21.93 33.55
N PRO A 81 25.41 -23.23 33.84
CA PRO A 81 26.58 -24.10 34.08
C PRO A 81 26.56 -25.34 33.15
N VAL A 82 27.63 -25.67 32.40
CA VAL A 82 28.83 -26.49 32.78
C VAL A 82 28.39 -27.95 33.06
N SER A 83 28.71 -29.01 32.30
CA SER A 83 29.98 -29.57 31.76
C SER A 83 29.69 -30.95 31.08
N PRO A 84 30.65 -31.74 30.54
CA PRO A 84 31.93 -31.44 29.89
C PRO A 84 32.14 -32.16 28.52
N LYS A 85 33.22 -31.73 27.84
CA LYS A 85 33.80 -32.20 26.57
C LYS A 85 34.55 -33.54 26.68
N LEU A 86 34.67 -34.28 25.57
CA LEU A 86 35.90 -34.52 24.77
C LEU A 86 35.55 -35.50 23.62
N ASP A 87 35.60 -35.08 22.35
CA ASP A 87 36.74 -35.18 21.39
C ASP A 87 36.81 -36.56 20.69
N ASN A 88 37.06 -36.72 19.38
CA ASN A 88 37.20 -35.83 18.21
C ASN A 88 37.35 -36.73 16.94
N GLN A 89 37.44 -36.10 15.76
CA GLN A 89 37.70 -36.61 14.38
C GLN A 89 36.43 -36.67 13.51
N SER A 90 36.30 -35.98 12.36
CA SER A 90 37.29 -35.45 11.41
C SER A 90 36.67 -34.44 10.41
N SER A 91 37.34 -33.29 10.22
CA SER A 91 37.65 -32.55 8.96
C SER A 91 36.52 -32.10 7.97
N PRO A 92 36.82 -31.21 7.01
CA PRO A 92 36.77 -29.76 7.18
C PRO A 92 35.68 -29.09 6.32
N ALA A 93 35.21 -27.94 6.79
CA ALA A 93 34.41 -27.01 6.00
C ALA A 93 35.24 -26.41 4.85
N SER A 94 34.66 -26.41 3.65
CA SER A 94 35.00 -25.49 2.57
C SER A 94 33.71 -25.14 1.84
N SER A 95 33.35 -23.89 1.97
CA SER A 95 32.27 -23.18 1.27
C SER A 95 32.41 -23.28 -0.25
N LEU A 96 31.39 -23.81 -0.92
CA LEU A 96 31.03 -23.51 -2.32
C LEU A 96 29.51 -23.69 -2.47
N THR A 97 28.76 -22.60 -2.37
CA THR A 97 27.39 -22.51 -2.89
C THR A 97 27.46 -22.41 -4.41
N LEU A 98 27.12 -23.48 -5.12
CA LEU A 98 26.92 -23.49 -6.57
C LEU A 98 25.41 -23.45 -6.86
N SER A 99 24.96 -22.42 -7.57
CA SER A 99 23.61 -22.37 -8.15
C SER A 99 23.58 -23.21 -9.42
N GLY A 100 23.11 -24.46 -9.33
CA GLY A 100 22.88 -25.33 -10.49
C GLY A 100 21.42 -25.27 -10.96
N GLU A 101 21.16 -25.50 -12.24
CA GLU A 101 19.81 -25.75 -12.75
C GLU A 101 19.37 -27.17 -12.34
N GLU A 102 18.16 -27.29 -11.78
CA GLU A 102 17.57 -28.57 -11.36
C GLU A 102 16.47 -29.02 -12.33
N TYR A 103 16.37 -30.33 -12.57
CA TYR A 103 15.36 -30.96 -13.40
C TYR A 103 14.87 -32.27 -12.77
N GLU A 104 13.56 -32.46 -12.72
CA GLU A 104 12.90 -33.66 -12.22
C GLU A 104 12.27 -34.42 -13.40
N PRO A 105 12.92 -35.48 -13.92
CA PRO A 105 12.37 -36.30 -14.99
C PRO A 105 11.19 -37.14 -14.49
N THR A 106 10.17 -37.31 -15.35
CA THR A 106 9.00 -38.16 -15.04
C THR A 106 9.37 -39.63 -15.19
N ILE A 107 9.52 -40.34 -14.06
CA ILE A 107 9.97 -41.73 -14.02
C ILE A 107 8.89 -42.63 -13.41
N ASP A 108 8.77 -43.85 -13.94
CA ASP A 108 7.87 -44.88 -13.43
C ASP A 108 8.27 -45.33 -11.99
N SER A 109 7.28 -45.54 -11.12
CA SER A 109 7.53 -45.88 -9.70
C SER A 109 8.28 -47.20 -9.52
N TYR A 110 8.11 -48.18 -10.42
CA TYR A 110 8.86 -49.42 -10.37
C TYR A 110 10.28 -49.27 -10.88
N LEU A 111 10.54 -48.29 -11.76
CA LEU A 111 11.88 -47.91 -12.21
C LEU A 111 12.66 -47.21 -11.09
N LEU A 112 12.03 -46.31 -10.34
CA LEU A 112 12.61 -45.73 -9.11
C LEU A 112 12.99 -46.81 -8.09
N ARG A 113 12.09 -47.77 -7.86
CA ARG A 113 12.32 -48.91 -6.99
C ARG A 113 13.46 -49.81 -7.49
N TYR A 114 13.54 -50.05 -8.80
CA TYR A 114 14.65 -50.80 -9.41
C TYR A 114 16.00 -50.10 -9.21
N LEU A 115 16.09 -48.80 -9.46
CA LEU A 115 17.33 -48.03 -9.33
C LEU A 115 17.81 -47.94 -7.87
N SER A 116 16.89 -47.89 -6.90
CA SER A 116 17.23 -47.91 -5.47
C SER A 116 17.63 -49.29 -4.95
N GLU A 117 16.99 -50.36 -5.44
CA GLU A 117 17.26 -51.73 -4.99
C GLU A 117 18.45 -52.39 -5.74
N CYS A 118 18.91 -51.84 -6.87
CA CYS A 118 20.00 -52.38 -7.69
C CYS A 118 21.20 -51.41 -7.79
N PRO A 119 22.21 -51.50 -6.89
CA PRO A 119 23.33 -50.57 -6.82
C PRO A 119 24.19 -50.48 -8.11
N LYS A 120 24.20 -51.54 -8.92
CA LYS A 120 24.89 -51.54 -10.23
C LYS A 120 24.18 -50.64 -11.24
N ALA A 121 22.85 -50.71 -11.29
CA ALA A 121 22.04 -49.88 -12.18
C ALA A 121 22.12 -48.39 -11.82
N GLY A 122 22.15 -48.07 -10.51
CA GLY A 122 22.39 -46.70 -10.05
C GLY A 122 23.74 -46.13 -10.51
N LYS A 123 24.83 -46.92 -10.43
CA LYS A 123 26.16 -46.50 -10.89
C LYS A 123 26.26 -46.36 -12.41
N GLU A 124 25.58 -47.22 -13.16
CA GLU A 124 25.49 -47.11 -14.63
C GLU A 124 24.74 -45.83 -15.02
N LEU A 125 23.63 -45.53 -14.38
CA LEU A 125 22.87 -44.29 -14.57
C LEU A 125 23.71 -43.04 -14.24
N GLU A 126 24.43 -43.03 -13.11
CA GLU A 126 25.35 -41.93 -12.77
C GLU A 126 26.43 -41.73 -13.85
N THR A 127 26.94 -42.81 -14.44
CA THR A 127 27.96 -42.74 -15.51
C THR A 127 27.38 -42.17 -16.81
N GLU A 128 26.14 -42.54 -17.16
CA GLU A 128 25.44 -42.03 -18.34
C GLU A 128 25.06 -40.55 -18.16
N LEU A 129 24.58 -40.15 -16.98
CA LEU A 129 24.27 -38.76 -16.66
C LEU A 129 25.53 -37.89 -16.62
N PHE A 130 26.64 -38.40 -16.08
CA PHE A 130 27.93 -37.71 -16.09
C PHE A 130 28.41 -37.45 -17.53
N SER A 131 28.11 -38.36 -18.46
CA SER A 131 28.45 -38.21 -19.89
C SER A 131 27.67 -37.07 -20.58
N VAL A 132 26.50 -36.68 -20.05
CA VAL A 132 25.73 -35.50 -20.49
C VAL A 132 25.94 -34.28 -19.58
N GLY A 133 26.94 -34.33 -18.68
CA GLY A 133 27.32 -33.22 -17.79
C GLY A 133 26.35 -32.98 -16.63
N CYS A 134 25.58 -34.01 -16.25
CA CYS A 134 24.58 -33.96 -15.18
C CYS A 134 24.91 -34.94 -14.05
N SER A 135 24.40 -34.68 -12.85
CA SER A 135 24.43 -35.60 -11.71
C SER A 135 23.01 -35.84 -11.21
N ALA A 136 22.71 -37.02 -10.67
CA ALA A 136 21.39 -37.34 -10.13
C ALA A 136 21.45 -37.66 -8.64
N GLN A 137 20.42 -37.22 -7.93
CA GLN A 137 20.13 -37.61 -6.57
C GLN A 137 18.81 -38.40 -6.55
N LEU A 138 18.88 -39.67 -6.13
CA LEU A 138 17.74 -40.56 -6.03
C LEU A 138 17.07 -40.39 -4.66
N PHE A 139 15.79 -40.02 -4.64
CA PHE A 139 14.93 -40.01 -3.46
C PHE A 139 13.93 -41.18 -3.52
N PRO A 140 13.27 -41.52 -2.39
CA PRO A 140 12.28 -42.60 -2.37
C PRO A 140 11.10 -42.38 -3.33
N ASP A 141 10.75 -41.14 -3.62
CA ASP A 141 9.57 -40.73 -4.38
C ASP A 141 9.89 -39.98 -5.68
N LYS A 142 11.15 -39.60 -5.93
CA LYS A 142 11.56 -38.82 -7.11
C LYS A 142 13.06 -38.89 -7.42
N VAL A 143 13.46 -38.42 -8.60
CA VAL A 143 14.87 -38.20 -8.96
C VAL A 143 15.10 -36.73 -9.25
N LEU A 144 16.13 -36.14 -8.66
CA LEU A 144 16.54 -34.78 -8.96
C LEU A 144 17.84 -34.81 -9.75
N VAL A 145 17.85 -34.25 -10.95
CA VAL A 145 19.03 -34.14 -11.81
C VAL A 145 19.51 -32.70 -11.80
N SER A 146 20.79 -32.49 -11.46
CA SER A 146 21.44 -31.19 -11.41
C SER A 146 22.57 -31.11 -12.44
N ARG A 147 22.82 -29.90 -12.96
CA ARG A 147 23.89 -29.64 -13.93
C ARG A 147 24.94 -28.70 -13.33
N ASP A 148 26.20 -29.12 -13.37
CA ASP A 148 27.30 -28.41 -12.69
C ASP A 148 27.90 -27.22 -13.49
N GLN A 149 27.64 -27.10 -14.81
CA GLN A 149 28.12 -25.96 -15.63
C GLN A 149 27.14 -25.55 -16.76
N PRO A 150 26.86 -24.24 -16.94
CA PRO A 150 26.08 -23.74 -18.08
C PRO A 150 26.96 -23.66 -19.34
N CYS A 151 26.60 -24.39 -20.40
CA CYS A 151 27.30 -24.34 -21.70
C CYS A 151 26.56 -23.41 -22.67
N ALA A 152 27.30 -22.60 -23.43
CA ALA A 152 26.82 -21.48 -24.25
C ALA A 152 26.09 -21.86 -25.56
N ALA A 153 25.49 -23.05 -25.64
CA ALA A 153 24.69 -23.48 -26.77
C ALA A 153 23.31 -23.92 -26.27
N ASP A 154 22.27 -23.48 -26.99
CA ASP A 154 20.83 -23.68 -26.76
C ASP A 154 20.40 -25.16 -26.96
N VAL A 155 21.17 -26.09 -26.37
CA VAL A 155 20.90 -27.52 -26.42
C VAL A 155 20.02 -27.84 -25.22
N ASN A 156 18.81 -28.32 -25.51
CA ASN A 156 17.83 -28.74 -24.51
C ASN A 156 18.36 -29.96 -23.72
N TRP A 157 19.21 -29.70 -22.72
CA TRP A 157 19.88 -30.73 -21.92
C TRP A 157 18.90 -31.61 -21.15
N LYS A 158 17.71 -31.09 -20.84
CA LYS A 158 16.61 -31.87 -20.25
C LYS A 158 16.16 -33.01 -21.18
N ALA A 159 16.10 -32.75 -22.49
CA ALA A 159 15.81 -33.79 -23.48
C ALA A 159 16.93 -34.84 -23.61
N GLU A 160 18.19 -34.48 -23.35
CA GLU A 160 19.29 -35.45 -23.28
C GLU A 160 19.24 -36.27 -21.98
N VAL A 161 18.78 -35.68 -20.87
CA VAL A 161 18.49 -36.41 -19.63
C VAL A 161 17.32 -37.37 -19.85
N ASP A 162 16.23 -36.94 -20.51
CA ASP A 162 15.10 -37.80 -20.84
C ASP A 162 15.52 -39.00 -21.70
N LYS A 163 16.40 -38.78 -22.70
CA LYS A 163 16.96 -39.87 -23.52
C LYS A 163 17.76 -40.90 -22.71
N VAL A 164 18.43 -40.48 -21.63
CA VAL A 164 19.13 -41.42 -20.73
C VAL A 164 18.11 -42.29 -19.99
N PHE A 165 17.03 -41.71 -19.50
CA PHE A 165 15.95 -42.45 -18.84
C PHE A 165 15.13 -43.32 -19.81
N ASP A 166 14.98 -42.92 -21.08
CA ASP A 166 14.37 -43.73 -22.16
C ASP A 166 15.14 -45.04 -22.42
N GLY A 167 16.39 -45.13 -21.99
CA GLY A 167 17.19 -46.37 -22.01
C GLY A 167 16.68 -47.46 -21.06
N TYR A 168 15.74 -47.13 -20.17
CA TYR A 168 15.12 -48.03 -19.20
C TYR A 168 13.64 -48.27 -19.54
N LEU A 169 13.12 -49.44 -19.15
CA LEU A 169 11.75 -49.84 -19.47
C LEU A 169 11.08 -50.53 -18.29
N SER A 170 9.89 -50.07 -17.92
CA SER A 170 8.93 -50.79 -17.07
C SER A 170 7.87 -51.44 -17.96
N HIS A 171 7.91 -52.76 -18.11
CA HIS A 171 6.92 -53.51 -18.89
C HIS A 171 5.89 -54.18 -17.97
N TYR A 172 4.62 -53.93 -18.24
CA TYR A 172 3.49 -54.45 -17.48
C TYR A 172 2.89 -55.68 -18.17
N GLU A 173 2.96 -56.84 -17.52
CA GLU A 173 2.44 -58.10 -18.03
C GLU A 173 1.24 -58.59 -17.20
N VAL A 174 0.16 -58.90 -17.90
CA VAL A 174 -1.16 -59.24 -17.34
C VAL A 174 -1.64 -60.61 -17.85
N ASP A 175 -1.00 -61.18 -18.88
CA ASP A 175 -1.33 -62.52 -19.37
C ASP A 175 -0.94 -63.56 -18.30
N PRO A 176 -1.89 -64.33 -17.72
CA PRO A 176 -1.61 -65.31 -16.67
C PRO A 176 -0.54 -66.34 -17.04
N ARG A 177 -0.39 -66.65 -18.35
CA ARG A 177 0.60 -67.60 -18.85
C ARG A 177 2.01 -66.99 -18.85
N ASN A 178 2.13 -65.72 -19.25
CA ASN A 178 3.39 -64.98 -19.23
C ASN A 178 3.79 -64.60 -17.81
N VAL A 179 2.83 -64.23 -16.96
CA VAL A 179 3.02 -64.03 -15.52
C VAL A 179 3.60 -65.29 -14.88
N LYS A 180 3.02 -66.47 -15.14
CA LYS A 180 3.53 -67.74 -14.61
C LYS A 180 4.95 -68.05 -15.10
N ALA A 181 5.25 -67.81 -16.38
CA ALA A 181 6.57 -68.04 -16.95
C ALA A 181 7.63 -67.04 -16.43
N LEU A 182 7.27 -65.76 -16.27
CA LEU A 182 8.12 -64.73 -15.68
C LEU A 182 8.42 -65.03 -14.20
N LEU A 183 7.40 -65.44 -13.44
CA LEU A 183 7.55 -65.87 -12.05
C LEU A 183 8.38 -67.16 -11.92
N GLN A 184 8.29 -68.09 -12.87
CA GLN A 184 9.17 -69.27 -12.91
C GLN A 184 10.62 -68.91 -13.25
N SER A 185 10.84 -67.89 -14.07
CA SER A 185 12.18 -67.42 -14.44
C SER A 185 12.96 -66.79 -13.27
N LEU A 186 12.25 -66.31 -12.22
CA LEU A 186 12.82 -65.82 -10.96
C LEU A 186 13.48 -66.93 -10.12
N ASN A 187 13.08 -68.19 -10.30
CA ASN A 187 13.64 -69.33 -9.55
C ASN A 187 14.94 -69.88 -10.15
N SER A 188 15.47 -69.28 -11.22
CA SER A 188 16.77 -69.67 -11.77
C SER A 188 17.91 -68.94 -11.02
N PRO A 189 19.00 -69.62 -10.64
CA PRO A 189 20.11 -69.04 -9.87
C PRO A 189 20.99 -68.05 -10.67
N LYS A 190 20.48 -67.49 -11.77
CA LYS A 190 21.17 -66.56 -12.67
C LYS A 190 20.33 -65.32 -13.00
N THR A 191 19.55 -64.79 -12.06
CA THR A 191 19.03 -63.43 -12.21
C THR A 191 20.17 -62.45 -11.92
N THR A 192 20.93 -62.11 -12.96
CA THR A 192 21.82 -60.95 -12.96
C THR A 192 20.99 -59.72 -12.59
N ASP A 193 21.53 -58.80 -11.78
CA ASP A 193 20.91 -57.53 -11.35
C ASP A 193 20.48 -56.58 -12.51
N GLU A 194 20.56 -57.04 -13.76
CA GLU A 194 20.26 -56.31 -15.00
C GLU A 194 18.75 -56.14 -15.26
N VAL A 195 17.90 -57.02 -14.74
CA VAL A 195 16.43 -56.95 -14.89
C VAL A 195 15.77 -57.48 -13.62
N LYS A 196 14.74 -56.79 -13.14
CA LYS A 196 13.97 -57.15 -11.96
C LYS A 196 12.50 -57.35 -12.29
N VAL A 197 11.86 -58.28 -11.60
CA VAL A 197 10.44 -58.59 -11.81
C VAL A 197 9.72 -58.39 -10.48
N TYR A 198 8.74 -57.50 -10.48
CA TYR A 198 7.85 -57.24 -9.34
C TYR A 198 6.50 -57.91 -9.59
N SER A 199 5.90 -58.43 -8.52
CA SER A 199 4.59 -59.08 -8.57
C SER A 199 3.73 -58.53 -7.45
N GLU A 200 2.70 -57.77 -7.81
CA GLU A 200 1.75 -57.19 -6.86
C GLU A 200 0.33 -57.35 -7.43
N LEU A 201 -0.60 -57.88 -6.63
CA LEU A 201 -2.04 -57.93 -6.95
C LEU A 201 -2.40 -58.59 -8.31
N GLY A 202 -1.63 -59.59 -8.75
CA GLY A 202 -1.89 -60.31 -10.02
C GLY A 202 -1.31 -59.65 -11.27
N LEU A 203 -0.62 -58.52 -11.12
CA LEU A 203 0.16 -57.84 -12.15
C LEU A 203 1.65 -58.18 -11.99
N THR A 204 2.34 -58.42 -13.10
CA THR A 204 3.80 -58.63 -13.09
C THR A 204 4.49 -57.52 -13.86
N VAL A 205 5.42 -56.82 -13.22
CA VAL A 205 6.17 -55.70 -13.82
C VAL A 205 7.62 -56.10 -14.00
N VAL A 206 8.12 -56.06 -15.23
CA VAL A 206 9.52 -56.34 -15.57
C VAL A 206 10.23 -55.02 -15.82
N VAL A 207 11.27 -54.72 -15.04
CA VAL A 207 11.96 -53.43 -15.02
C VAL A 207 13.46 -53.61 -15.21
N GLY A 208 14.06 -52.79 -16.07
CA GLY A 208 15.50 -52.79 -16.30
C GLY A 208 15.86 -52.04 -17.57
N ARG A 209 17.07 -52.25 -18.09
CA ARG A 209 17.50 -51.64 -19.37
C ARG A 209 16.62 -52.15 -20.51
N GLN A 210 16.17 -51.28 -21.40
CA GLN A 210 15.18 -51.59 -22.44
C GLN A 210 15.59 -52.81 -23.30
N SER A 211 16.86 -52.89 -23.69
CA SER A 211 17.40 -54.02 -24.46
C SER A 211 17.34 -55.36 -23.71
N LYS A 212 17.54 -55.33 -22.39
CA LYS A 212 17.55 -56.51 -21.52
C LYS A 212 16.13 -56.96 -21.16
N VAL A 213 15.23 -56.01 -20.89
CA VAL A 213 13.80 -56.28 -20.70
C VAL A 213 13.21 -56.93 -21.95
N ASN A 214 13.49 -56.36 -23.13
CA ASN A 214 13.02 -56.94 -24.41
C ASN A 214 13.60 -58.33 -24.67
N ALA A 215 14.88 -58.57 -24.36
CA ALA A 215 15.48 -59.90 -24.46
C ALA A 215 14.80 -60.92 -23.53
N LYS A 216 14.46 -60.51 -22.30
CA LYS A 216 13.78 -61.36 -21.32
C LYS A 216 12.35 -61.70 -21.74
N LEU A 217 11.63 -60.73 -22.30
CA LEU A 217 10.29 -60.95 -22.86
C LEU A 217 10.33 -61.87 -24.09
N LEU A 218 11.36 -61.77 -24.93
CA LEU A 218 11.57 -62.68 -26.06
C LEU A 218 11.92 -64.10 -25.61
N GLU A 219 12.69 -64.27 -24.54
CA GLU A 219 12.98 -65.57 -23.93
C GLU A 219 11.68 -66.25 -23.46
N VAL A 220 10.83 -65.51 -22.75
CA VAL A 220 9.53 -66.00 -22.25
C VAL A 220 8.57 -66.34 -23.41
N LYS A 221 8.55 -65.51 -24.47
CA LYS A 221 7.80 -65.81 -25.70
C LYS A 221 8.37 -66.99 -26.48
N GLY A 222 9.67 -67.24 -26.43
CA GLY A 222 10.34 -68.38 -27.09
C GLY A 222 10.04 -69.72 -26.42
N ILE A 223 9.83 -69.75 -25.10
CA ILE A 223 9.39 -70.95 -24.35
C ILE A 223 8.03 -71.44 -24.86
N ARG A 224 7.18 -70.54 -25.39
CA ARG A 224 5.89 -70.83 -26.03
C ARG A 224 6.01 -71.72 -27.28
N GLY A 225 7.14 -71.66 -27.99
CA GLY A 225 7.38 -72.46 -29.20
C GLY A 225 7.63 -73.95 -28.94
N LYS A 226 7.84 -74.36 -27.68
CA LYS A 226 8.16 -75.76 -27.32
C LYS A 226 7.15 -76.44 -26.41
N LEU A 227 6.08 -75.76 -25.98
CA LEU A 227 5.06 -76.34 -25.12
C LEU A 227 3.65 -75.88 -25.53
N GLY A 228 3.02 -76.62 -26.43
CA GLY A 228 1.57 -76.52 -26.67
C GLY A 228 1.11 -76.46 -28.12
N SER A 229 1.33 -77.53 -28.89
CA SER A 229 0.36 -77.93 -29.93
C SER A 229 -0.75 -78.73 -29.25
N ALA A 230 -1.84 -78.09 -28.86
CA ALA A 230 -3.09 -78.78 -28.49
C ALA A 230 -4.30 -77.82 -28.56
N SER A 231 -5.31 -78.27 -29.30
CA SER A 231 -6.74 -77.94 -29.23
C SER A 231 -7.19 -76.48 -29.34
N GLY A 232 -7.79 -76.16 -30.48
CA GLY A 232 -8.73 -75.05 -30.62
C GLY A 232 -10.02 -75.35 -29.88
N GLU A 233 -10.15 -74.80 -28.69
CA GLU A 233 -11.42 -74.35 -28.13
C GLU A 233 -11.24 -72.88 -27.78
N SER A 234 -12.14 -72.03 -28.24
CA SER A 234 -12.12 -70.59 -28.00
C SER A 234 -12.38 -70.33 -26.51
N GLU A 235 -11.34 -70.44 -25.68
CA GLU A 235 -11.39 -70.07 -24.26
C GLU A 235 -11.85 -68.61 -24.15
N LYS A 236 -13.06 -68.40 -23.63
CA LYS A 236 -13.58 -67.07 -23.32
C LYS A 236 -12.77 -66.51 -22.16
N GLN A 237 -12.08 -65.40 -22.39
CA GLN A 237 -11.20 -64.76 -21.43
C GLN A 237 -11.83 -63.43 -20.95
N ASN A 238 -11.45 -62.95 -19.78
CA ASN A 238 -11.91 -61.66 -19.25
C ASN A 238 -10.73 -60.69 -19.18
N SER A 239 -10.94 -59.45 -19.62
CA SER A 239 -10.00 -58.33 -19.46
C SER A 239 -10.66 -57.24 -18.65
N ILE A 240 -9.98 -56.75 -17.61
CA ILE A 240 -10.44 -55.67 -16.75
C ILE A 240 -9.64 -54.41 -17.08
N ARG A 241 -10.34 -53.29 -17.30
CA ARG A 241 -9.75 -51.97 -17.53
C ARG A 241 -10.28 -50.98 -16.51
N ARG A 242 -9.42 -50.10 -15.99
CA ARG A 242 -9.82 -48.97 -15.14
C ARG A 242 -9.82 -47.70 -15.97
N LEU A 243 -11.01 -47.13 -16.20
CA LEU A 243 -11.17 -45.83 -16.87
C LEU A 243 -11.46 -44.70 -15.85
N GLY A 244 -11.87 -45.05 -14.63
CA GLY A 244 -12.37 -44.10 -13.65
C GLY A 244 -13.88 -43.86 -13.80
N GLU A 245 -14.56 -43.60 -12.69
CA GLU A 245 -16.02 -43.64 -12.63
C GLU A 245 -16.69 -42.58 -13.53
N ALA A 246 -16.17 -41.34 -13.52
CA ALA A 246 -16.67 -40.25 -14.34
C ALA A 246 -16.50 -40.51 -15.85
N LYS A 247 -15.29 -40.92 -16.27
CA LYS A 247 -15.02 -41.24 -17.69
C LYS A 247 -15.83 -42.44 -18.17
N LEU A 248 -15.99 -43.46 -17.34
CA LEU A 248 -16.80 -44.62 -17.69
C LEU A 248 -18.28 -44.25 -17.87
N ARG A 249 -18.85 -43.40 -17.01
CA ARG A 249 -20.24 -42.91 -17.16
C ARG A 249 -20.42 -42.10 -18.45
N LEU A 250 -19.46 -41.21 -18.77
CA LEU A 250 -19.49 -40.39 -19.97
C LEU A 250 -19.46 -41.25 -21.24
N LEU A 251 -18.54 -42.23 -21.28
CA LEU A 251 -18.28 -43.04 -22.47
C LEU A 251 -19.17 -44.27 -22.59
N TRP A 252 -19.91 -44.68 -21.55
CA TRP A 252 -20.58 -45.98 -21.54
C TRP A 252 -21.46 -46.22 -22.76
N ARG A 253 -22.28 -45.23 -23.13
CA ARG A 253 -23.18 -45.33 -24.29
C ARG A 253 -22.42 -45.53 -25.59
N GLU A 254 -21.30 -44.84 -25.76
CA GLU A 254 -20.46 -44.92 -26.96
C GLU A 254 -19.65 -46.21 -27.01
N ILE A 255 -19.20 -46.70 -25.85
CA ILE A 255 -18.52 -47.98 -25.72
C ILE A 255 -19.50 -49.12 -26.00
N GLU A 256 -20.68 -49.12 -25.38
CA GLU A 256 -21.70 -50.15 -25.55
C GLU A 256 -22.18 -50.22 -27.01
N GLN A 257 -22.44 -49.07 -27.64
CA GLN A 257 -22.80 -49.01 -29.05
C GLN A 257 -21.64 -49.48 -29.95
N GLY A 258 -20.42 -48.97 -29.73
CA GLY A 258 -19.26 -49.32 -30.55
C GLY A 258 -18.90 -50.80 -30.48
N LEU A 259 -19.01 -51.40 -29.30
CA LEU A 259 -18.81 -52.83 -29.09
C LEU A 259 -19.94 -53.66 -29.69
N GLY A 260 -21.20 -53.24 -29.56
CA GLY A 260 -22.33 -53.94 -30.18
C GLY A 260 -22.27 -53.96 -31.71
N GLU A 261 -21.78 -52.89 -32.34
CA GLU A 261 -21.66 -52.78 -33.80
C GLU A 261 -20.46 -53.57 -34.36
N HIS A 262 -19.31 -53.56 -33.68
CA HIS A 262 -18.05 -54.09 -34.23
C HIS A 262 -17.62 -55.43 -33.61
N PHE A 263 -18.11 -55.77 -32.41
CA PHE A 263 -17.69 -56.94 -31.62
C PHE A 263 -18.87 -57.57 -30.86
N PRO A 264 -19.91 -58.09 -31.54
CA PRO A 264 -21.14 -58.57 -30.89
C PRO A 264 -20.94 -59.78 -29.96
N GLU A 265 -19.82 -60.50 -30.07
CA GLU A 265 -19.47 -61.62 -29.19
C GLU A 265 -18.78 -61.18 -27.89
N VAL A 266 -18.34 -59.91 -27.79
CA VAL A 266 -17.70 -59.35 -26.61
C VAL A 266 -18.75 -58.78 -25.65
N LYS A 267 -18.85 -59.35 -24.46
CA LYS A 267 -19.70 -58.81 -23.38
C LYS A 267 -18.93 -57.77 -22.58
N ALA A 268 -19.44 -56.55 -22.55
CA ALA A 268 -18.96 -55.48 -21.67
C ALA A 268 -19.82 -55.38 -20.41
N THR A 269 -19.19 -55.23 -19.25
CA THR A 269 -19.88 -55.00 -17.98
C THR A 269 -19.17 -53.89 -17.19
N GLN A 270 -19.93 -53.02 -16.54
CA GLN A 270 -19.39 -52.07 -15.57
C GLN A 270 -19.21 -52.76 -14.22
N GLY A 271 -18.03 -52.62 -13.64
CA GLY A 271 -17.72 -53.01 -12.27
C GLY A 271 -17.53 -51.77 -11.38
N ASP A 272 -17.28 -52.04 -10.09
CA ASP A 272 -17.09 -51.00 -9.08
C ASP A 272 -15.88 -50.09 -9.39
N GLU A 273 -15.91 -48.85 -8.89
CA GLU A 273 -14.84 -47.83 -9.05
C GLU A 273 -14.46 -47.49 -10.50
N GLY A 274 -15.39 -47.63 -11.45
CA GLY A 274 -15.11 -47.30 -12.85
C GLY A 274 -14.30 -48.37 -13.60
N GLN A 275 -14.46 -49.63 -13.19
CA GLN A 275 -13.90 -50.78 -13.91
C GLN A 275 -14.79 -51.19 -15.10
N LEU A 276 -14.18 -51.50 -16.23
CA LEU A 276 -14.80 -52.07 -17.42
C LEU A 276 -14.27 -53.49 -17.61
N THR A 277 -15.16 -54.48 -17.56
CA THR A 277 -14.80 -55.88 -17.84
C THR A 277 -15.30 -56.28 -19.23
N LEU A 278 -14.38 -56.72 -20.08
CA LEU A 278 -14.65 -57.25 -21.42
C LEU A 278 -14.44 -58.77 -21.41
N ALA A 279 -15.46 -59.53 -21.82
CA ALA A 279 -15.42 -60.98 -21.87
C ALA A 279 -15.70 -61.49 -23.30
N GLY A 280 -14.81 -62.30 -23.87
CA GLY A 280 -14.88 -62.73 -25.28
C GLY A 280 -13.68 -63.56 -25.71
N SER A 281 -13.47 -63.72 -27.02
CA SER A 281 -12.23 -64.32 -27.54
C SER A 281 -11.04 -63.37 -27.36
N VAL A 282 -9.82 -63.91 -27.21
CA VAL A 282 -8.62 -63.10 -26.94
C VAL A 282 -8.38 -62.04 -28.02
N GLU A 283 -8.59 -62.40 -29.29
CA GLU A 283 -8.37 -61.49 -30.41
C GLU A 283 -9.40 -60.34 -30.44
N GLU A 284 -10.67 -60.64 -30.14
CA GLU A 284 -11.73 -59.63 -30.11
C GLU A 284 -11.62 -58.72 -28.88
N ILE A 285 -11.23 -59.25 -27.72
CA ILE A 285 -10.99 -58.43 -26.51
C ILE A 285 -9.88 -57.41 -26.77
N LEU A 286 -8.79 -57.81 -27.44
CA LEU A 286 -7.70 -56.88 -27.76
C LEU A 286 -8.16 -55.75 -28.69
N LYS A 287 -8.94 -56.08 -29.73
CA LYS A 287 -9.49 -55.09 -30.66
C LYS A 287 -10.54 -54.20 -29.99
N ALA A 288 -11.42 -54.77 -29.16
CA ALA A 288 -12.38 -54.05 -28.33
C ALA A 288 -11.69 -53.11 -27.34
N GLY A 289 -10.60 -53.55 -26.71
CA GLY A 289 -9.79 -52.74 -25.81
C GLY A 289 -9.11 -51.56 -26.53
N GLN A 290 -8.71 -51.74 -27.79
CA GLN A 290 -8.19 -50.66 -28.61
C GLN A 290 -9.28 -49.61 -28.92
N LEU A 291 -10.50 -50.06 -29.30
CA LEU A 291 -11.64 -49.16 -29.51
C LEU A 291 -11.94 -48.32 -28.26
N VAL A 292 -11.96 -48.96 -27.09
CA VAL A 292 -12.16 -48.26 -25.80
C VAL A 292 -11.04 -47.24 -25.56
N SER A 293 -9.78 -47.57 -25.86
CA SER A 293 -8.65 -46.64 -25.72
C SER A 293 -8.78 -45.44 -26.65
N ASP A 294 -9.21 -45.67 -27.89
CA ASP A 294 -9.35 -44.60 -28.88
C ASP A 294 -10.51 -43.67 -28.51
N LYS A 295 -11.58 -44.21 -27.91
CA LYS A 295 -12.66 -43.41 -27.32
C LYS A 295 -12.22 -42.64 -26.08
N GLU A 296 -11.42 -43.25 -25.22
CA GLU A 296 -10.86 -42.61 -24.03
C GLU A 296 -10.01 -41.38 -24.38
N LYS A 297 -9.22 -41.46 -25.46
CA LYS A 297 -8.41 -40.32 -25.97
C LYS A 297 -9.24 -39.12 -26.45
N LEU A 298 -10.53 -39.31 -26.74
CA LEU A 298 -11.43 -38.22 -27.16
C LEU A 298 -12.02 -37.46 -25.96
N VAL A 299 -11.88 -38.01 -24.75
CA VAL A 299 -12.35 -37.33 -23.53
C VAL A 299 -11.42 -36.19 -23.21
N LEU A 300 -11.99 -35.00 -23.13
CA LEU A 300 -11.32 -33.80 -22.65
C LEU A 300 -11.61 -33.65 -21.16
N ASP A 301 -10.60 -33.27 -20.41
CA ASP A 301 -10.73 -32.92 -18.99
C ASP A 301 -10.39 -31.45 -18.74
N ARG A 302 -10.98 -30.89 -17.68
CA ARG A 302 -10.63 -29.57 -17.16
C ARG A 302 -10.63 -29.58 -15.65
N THR A 303 -9.52 -29.11 -15.07
CA THR A 303 -9.34 -29.03 -13.62
C THR A 303 -9.55 -27.60 -13.13
N VAL A 304 -10.44 -27.44 -12.16
CA VAL A 304 -10.67 -26.18 -11.44
C VAL A 304 -9.79 -26.18 -10.19
N SER A 305 -8.73 -25.37 -10.21
CA SER A 305 -7.72 -25.28 -9.14
C SER A 305 -7.62 -23.88 -8.51
N ASP A 306 -8.34 -22.89 -9.04
CA ASP A 306 -8.35 -21.50 -8.57
C ASP A 306 -9.22 -21.26 -7.32
N LYS A 307 -9.82 -22.32 -6.76
CA LYS A 307 -10.72 -22.25 -5.60
C LYS A 307 -10.04 -22.74 -4.32
N SER A 308 -10.52 -22.25 -3.19
CA SER A 308 -10.02 -22.61 -1.86
C SER A 308 -10.42 -24.04 -1.47
N PRO A 309 -9.67 -24.69 -0.56
CA PRO A 309 -10.08 -25.97 0.03
C PRO A 309 -11.47 -25.93 0.69
N HIS A 310 -11.86 -24.76 1.21
CA HIS A 310 -13.18 -24.54 1.81
C HIS A 310 -14.30 -24.61 0.77
N PHE A 311 -14.04 -24.23 -0.47
CA PHE A 311 -14.97 -24.38 -1.59
C PHE A 311 -15.28 -25.84 -1.91
N PHE A 312 -14.26 -26.68 -2.08
CA PHE A 312 -14.48 -28.11 -2.36
C PHE A 312 -15.16 -28.83 -1.19
N SER A 313 -14.81 -28.46 0.05
CA SER A 313 -15.49 -28.94 1.26
C SER A 313 -16.98 -28.57 1.28
N PHE A 314 -17.31 -27.33 0.92
CA PHE A 314 -18.69 -26.85 0.80
C PHE A 314 -19.47 -27.65 -0.25
N LEU A 315 -18.93 -27.80 -1.46
CA LEU A 315 -19.60 -28.54 -2.53
C LEU A 315 -19.92 -29.97 -2.12
N ARG A 316 -18.97 -30.66 -1.49
CA ARG A 316 -19.17 -32.03 -1.01
C ARG A 316 -20.24 -32.12 0.07
N LYS A 317 -20.22 -31.18 1.01
CA LYS A 317 -21.18 -31.15 2.11
C LYS A 317 -22.61 -30.90 1.62
N VAL A 318 -22.79 -30.01 0.63
CA VAL A 318 -24.12 -29.57 0.17
C VAL A 318 -24.69 -30.46 -0.92
N TYR A 319 -23.86 -30.88 -1.89
CA TYR A 319 -24.31 -31.64 -3.05
C TYR A 319 -24.03 -33.13 -2.93
N GLY A 320 -23.15 -33.53 -2.00
CA GLY A 320 -22.79 -34.93 -1.76
C GLY A 320 -21.94 -35.49 -2.89
N GLY A 321 -22.60 -35.83 -4.01
CA GLY A 321 -22.01 -36.52 -5.16
C GLY A 321 -22.08 -35.74 -6.48
N PRO A 322 -21.36 -36.21 -7.50
CA PRO A 322 -21.17 -35.47 -8.75
C PRO A 322 -22.45 -35.22 -9.55
N ARG A 323 -23.42 -36.14 -9.48
CA ARG A 323 -24.70 -36.02 -10.20
C ARG A 323 -25.54 -34.83 -9.72
N VAL A 324 -25.71 -34.68 -8.41
CA VAL A 324 -26.52 -33.59 -7.83
C VAL A 324 -25.89 -32.23 -8.13
N LEU A 325 -24.56 -32.16 -8.12
CA LEU A 325 -23.83 -30.96 -8.52
C LEU A 325 -24.01 -30.67 -10.02
N GLY A 326 -23.93 -31.69 -10.87
CA GLY A 326 -24.13 -31.56 -12.32
C GLY A 326 -25.52 -31.07 -12.68
N ASP A 327 -26.56 -31.60 -12.04
CA ASP A 327 -27.95 -31.16 -12.20
C ASP A 327 -28.13 -29.70 -11.80
N PHE A 328 -27.53 -29.29 -10.67
CA PHE A 328 -27.58 -27.90 -10.20
C PHE A 328 -26.84 -26.94 -11.14
N LEU A 329 -25.69 -27.36 -11.69
CA LEU A 329 -24.93 -26.60 -12.67
C LEU A 329 -25.63 -26.55 -14.04
N GLY A 330 -26.59 -27.44 -14.31
CA GLY A 330 -27.31 -27.51 -15.58
C GLY A 330 -26.44 -28.00 -16.73
N VAL A 331 -25.42 -28.82 -16.44
CA VAL A 331 -24.48 -29.32 -17.46
C VAL A 331 -24.99 -30.57 -18.19
N GLY A 332 -26.01 -31.23 -17.63
CA GLY A 332 -26.69 -32.40 -18.20
C GLY A 332 -25.77 -33.61 -18.40
N ASP A 333 -26.27 -34.64 -19.09
CA ASP A 333 -25.56 -35.92 -19.32
C ASP A 333 -24.29 -35.81 -20.20
N LYS A 334 -23.94 -34.60 -20.65
CA LYS A 334 -22.83 -34.36 -21.58
C LYS A 334 -21.51 -34.03 -20.86
N VAL A 335 -21.58 -33.71 -19.57
CA VAL A 335 -20.43 -33.38 -18.74
C VAL A 335 -20.49 -34.22 -17.49
N GLU A 336 -19.44 -34.99 -17.24
CA GLU A 336 -19.27 -35.74 -16.01
C GLU A 336 -18.35 -34.98 -15.06
N ILE A 337 -18.63 -35.09 -13.77
CA ILE A 337 -17.93 -34.35 -12.72
C ILE A 337 -17.21 -35.35 -11.81
N GLU A 338 -16.01 -35.00 -11.38
CA GLU A 338 -15.28 -35.68 -10.31
C GLU A 338 -14.84 -34.65 -9.27
N LEU A 339 -15.34 -34.80 -8.05
CA LEU A 339 -15.02 -33.91 -6.92
C LEU A 339 -14.01 -34.60 -6.00
N ARG A 340 -12.78 -34.08 -5.98
CA ARG A 340 -11.70 -34.52 -5.09
C ARG A 340 -11.57 -33.56 -3.90
N ASP A 341 -10.59 -33.80 -3.03
CA ASP A 341 -10.39 -33.03 -1.79
C ASP A 341 -9.95 -31.59 -2.05
N THR A 342 -9.16 -31.37 -3.10
CA THR A 342 -8.55 -30.07 -3.42
C THR A 342 -8.84 -29.60 -4.84
N GLU A 343 -9.61 -30.36 -5.60
CA GLU A 343 -9.84 -30.08 -7.03
C GLU A 343 -11.19 -30.63 -7.50
N LEU A 344 -11.71 -29.99 -8.54
CA LEU A 344 -12.92 -30.39 -9.25
C LEU A 344 -12.56 -30.59 -10.72
N LEU A 345 -12.84 -31.78 -11.25
CA LEU A 345 -12.60 -32.11 -12.65
C LEU A 345 -13.91 -32.23 -13.41
N PHE A 346 -13.94 -31.64 -14.60
CA PHE A 346 -14.99 -31.81 -15.59
C PHE A 346 -14.48 -32.68 -16.73
N PHE A 347 -15.28 -33.65 -17.16
CA PHE A 347 -15.00 -34.51 -18.32
C PHE A 347 -16.09 -34.35 -19.36
N ALA A 348 -15.72 -34.11 -20.62
CA ALA A 348 -16.67 -34.01 -21.71
C ALA A 348 -16.02 -34.42 -23.05
N LEU A 349 -16.85 -34.68 -24.06
CA LEU A 349 -16.41 -34.96 -25.43
C LEU A 349 -16.31 -33.70 -26.31
N SER A 350 -16.56 -32.52 -25.72
CA SER A 350 -16.58 -31.24 -26.42
C SER A 350 -16.03 -30.13 -25.53
N ALA A 351 -15.05 -29.38 -26.04
CA ALA A 351 -14.46 -28.26 -25.33
C ALA A 351 -15.52 -27.20 -24.96
N GLY A 352 -16.46 -26.89 -25.86
CA GLY A 352 -17.51 -25.93 -25.57
C GLY A 352 -18.43 -26.35 -24.41
N LYS A 353 -18.59 -27.66 -24.17
CA LYS A 353 -19.34 -28.15 -23.00
C LYS A 353 -18.57 -27.98 -21.69
N LEU A 354 -17.24 -28.06 -21.73
CA LEU A 354 -16.39 -27.72 -20.59
C LEU A 354 -16.43 -26.23 -20.29
N ASP A 355 -16.38 -25.39 -21.32
CA ASP A 355 -16.50 -23.93 -21.18
C ASP A 355 -17.86 -23.54 -20.57
N ASP A 356 -18.95 -24.14 -21.05
CA ASP A 356 -20.30 -23.96 -20.48
C ASP A 356 -20.34 -24.37 -18.99
N ALA A 357 -19.73 -25.51 -18.64
CA ALA A 357 -19.73 -26.04 -17.27
C ALA A 357 -18.95 -25.15 -16.30
N GLU A 358 -17.76 -24.70 -16.70
CA GLU A 358 -16.94 -23.79 -15.92
C GLU A 358 -17.63 -22.44 -15.73
N LYS A 359 -18.21 -21.89 -16.80
CA LYS A 359 -18.99 -20.66 -16.74
C LYS A 359 -20.17 -20.82 -15.77
N ASN A 360 -20.94 -21.90 -15.85
CA ASN A 360 -22.05 -22.15 -14.95
C ASN A 360 -21.59 -22.29 -13.48
N LEU A 361 -20.43 -22.88 -13.24
CA LEU A 361 -19.82 -22.97 -11.91
C LEU A 361 -19.48 -21.58 -11.37
N GLN A 362 -18.82 -20.74 -12.17
CA GLN A 362 -18.44 -19.36 -11.80
C GLN A 362 -19.64 -18.44 -11.62
N GLU A 363 -20.71 -18.62 -12.40
CA GLU A 363 -21.94 -17.82 -12.28
C GLU A 363 -22.75 -18.20 -11.03
N LYS A 364 -22.85 -19.50 -10.73
CA LYS A 364 -23.70 -20.00 -9.63
C LYS A 364 -23.01 -19.95 -8.28
N PHE A 365 -21.69 -20.01 -8.22
CA PHE A 365 -20.95 -20.00 -6.97
C PHE A 365 -19.86 -18.94 -6.89
N LYS A 366 -19.59 -18.50 -5.67
CA LYS A 366 -18.46 -17.66 -5.32
C LYS A 366 -17.65 -18.23 -4.18
N ASP A 367 -16.36 -17.92 -4.22
CA ASP A 367 -15.38 -18.19 -3.19
C ASP A 367 -14.54 -16.93 -3.01
N VAL A 368 -14.74 -16.24 -1.89
CA VAL A 368 -14.15 -14.93 -1.63
C VAL A 368 -13.37 -14.98 -0.33
N ARG A 369 -12.14 -14.49 -0.38
CA ARG A 369 -11.25 -14.32 0.77
C ARG A 369 -11.20 -12.84 1.16
N PHE A 370 -11.50 -12.56 2.42
CA PHE A 370 -11.32 -11.24 3.03
C PHE A 370 -10.22 -11.28 4.08
N GLU A 371 -9.36 -10.28 4.09
CA GLU A 371 -8.40 -10.01 5.15
C GLU A 371 -8.89 -8.77 5.92
N VAL A 372 -9.16 -8.92 7.21
CA VAL A 372 -9.71 -7.84 8.04
C VAL A 372 -8.54 -7.01 8.59
N PRO A 373 -8.35 -5.75 8.14
CA PRO A 373 -7.18 -4.95 8.51
C PRO A 373 -7.15 -4.63 10.00
N ASN A 374 -5.94 -4.40 10.53
CA ASN A 374 -5.68 -3.98 11.91
C ASN A 374 -6.18 -4.94 13.00
N CYS A 375 -6.44 -6.20 12.66
CA CYS A 375 -6.92 -7.22 13.58
C CYS A 375 -5.99 -8.45 13.52
N SER A 376 -5.61 -9.01 14.68
CA SER A 376 -4.95 -10.32 14.73
C SER A 376 -5.94 -11.47 14.64
N ILE A 377 -7.17 -11.24 15.12
CA ILE A 377 -8.29 -12.18 15.11
C ILE A 377 -9.52 -11.42 14.62
N VAL A 378 -10.37 -12.09 13.83
CA VAL A 378 -11.61 -11.49 13.32
C VAL A 378 -12.49 -11.03 14.51
N PRO A 379 -12.91 -9.75 14.55
CA PRO A 379 -13.69 -9.21 15.66
C PRO A 379 -14.98 -10.00 15.93
N LEU A 380 -15.33 -10.15 17.22
CA LEU A 380 -16.51 -10.91 17.66
C LEU A 380 -17.81 -10.37 17.03
N GLU A 381 -17.95 -9.04 16.94
CA GLU A 381 -19.12 -8.37 16.34
C GLU A 381 -19.34 -8.80 14.89
N LEU A 382 -18.28 -8.81 14.07
CA LEU A 382 -18.35 -9.25 12.68
C LEU A 382 -18.67 -10.74 12.61
N ARG A 383 -18.05 -11.55 13.48
CA ARG A 383 -18.27 -12.99 13.55
C ARG A 383 -19.72 -13.34 13.86
N GLU A 384 -20.31 -12.69 14.85
CA GLU A 384 -21.72 -12.87 15.22
C GLU A 384 -22.67 -12.41 14.11
N LYS A 385 -22.39 -11.26 13.49
CA LYS A 385 -23.20 -10.72 12.39
C LYS A 385 -23.22 -11.65 11.18
N LEU A 386 -22.05 -12.15 10.78
CA LEU A 386 -21.92 -13.13 9.69
C LEU A 386 -22.62 -14.44 10.04
N ASN A 387 -22.31 -15.05 11.20
CA ASN A 387 -22.94 -16.31 11.61
C ASN A 387 -24.47 -16.19 11.68
N SER A 388 -24.99 -15.10 12.24
CA SER A 388 -26.43 -14.84 12.31
C SER A 388 -27.07 -14.73 10.93
N LYS A 389 -26.44 -14.01 10.00
CA LYS A 389 -26.94 -13.86 8.62
C LYS A 389 -26.84 -15.18 7.85
N THR A 390 -25.72 -15.89 7.94
CA THR A 390 -25.52 -17.20 7.29
C THR A 390 -26.51 -18.24 7.81
N ASN A 391 -26.78 -18.28 9.12
CA ASN A 391 -27.79 -19.18 9.68
C ASN A 391 -29.19 -18.89 9.14
N LYS A 392 -29.54 -17.61 8.93
CA LYS A 392 -30.82 -17.22 8.30
C LYS A 392 -30.88 -17.64 6.82
N MET A 393 -29.80 -17.41 6.07
CA MET A 393 -29.70 -17.81 4.65
C MET A 393 -29.80 -19.32 4.45
N ASN A 394 -29.27 -20.08 5.41
CA ASN A 394 -29.23 -21.54 5.36
C ASN A 394 -30.48 -22.21 5.95
N GLN A 395 -31.56 -21.45 6.22
CA GLN A 395 -32.83 -22.05 6.64
C GLN A 395 -33.41 -22.89 5.50
N GLY A 396 -33.40 -24.21 5.68
CA GLY A 396 -33.90 -25.20 4.70
C GLY A 396 -32.77 -25.87 3.92
N GLN A 397 -31.98 -25.11 3.16
CA GLN A 397 -30.85 -25.64 2.39
C GLN A 397 -29.59 -24.83 2.70
N CYS A 398 -28.44 -25.50 2.84
CA CYS A 398 -27.16 -24.81 2.98
C CYS A 398 -26.80 -24.14 1.64
N ARG A 399 -26.74 -22.81 1.63
CA ARG A 399 -26.44 -21.97 0.46
C ARG A 399 -25.12 -21.24 0.57
N ALA A 400 -24.69 -20.91 1.79
CA ALA A 400 -23.43 -20.25 2.05
C ALA A 400 -22.76 -20.79 3.31
N GLN A 401 -21.44 -20.66 3.37
CA GLN A 401 -20.61 -21.04 4.48
C GLN A 401 -19.59 -19.93 4.75
N VAL A 402 -19.41 -19.62 6.03
CA VAL A 402 -18.40 -18.69 6.51
C VAL A 402 -17.37 -19.49 7.29
N VAL A 403 -16.09 -19.32 6.93
CA VAL A 403 -14.98 -19.96 7.64
C VAL A 403 -14.06 -18.88 8.18
N PHE A 404 -13.83 -18.93 9.49
CA PHE A 404 -12.88 -18.06 10.18
C PHE A 404 -11.60 -18.85 10.40
N THR A 405 -10.48 -18.32 9.93
CA THR A 405 -9.15 -18.89 10.19
C THR A 405 -8.45 -18.11 11.31
N SER A 406 -7.28 -18.56 11.74
CA SER A 406 -6.54 -17.98 12.87
C SER A 406 -5.94 -16.58 12.60
N ASP A 407 -5.94 -16.12 11.34
CA ASP A 407 -5.04 -15.06 10.88
C ASP A 407 -5.81 -13.85 10.32
N SER A 408 -6.86 -13.38 10.99
CA SER A 408 -7.72 -12.27 10.52
C SER A 408 -8.47 -12.49 9.19
N ILE A 409 -8.37 -13.70 8.62
CA ILE A 409 -8.95 -14.04 7.31
C ILE A 409 -10.33 -14.69 7.48
N VAL A 410 -11.27 -14.21 6.66
CA VAL A 410 -12.62 -14.74 6.50
C VAL A 410 -12.80 -15.28 5.09
N TYR A 411 -13.18 -16.55 4.96
CA TYR A 411 -13.61 -17.14 3.70
C TYR A 411 -15.13 -17.17 3.63
N LEU A 412 -15.67 -16.67 2.53
CA LEU A 412 -17.10 -16.69 2.20
C LEU A 412 -17.28 -17.55 0.96
N VAL A 413 -17.98 -18.66 1.13
CA VAL A 413 -18.08 -19.71 0.11
C VAL A 413 -19.55 -20.08 -0.05
N GLY A 414 -20.04 -20.21 -1.29
CA GLY A 414 -21.43 -20.62 -1.51
C GLY A 414 -22.02 -20.14 -2.81
N HIS A 415 -23.35 -20.07 -2.85
CA HIS A 415 -24.11 -19.51 -3.96
C HIS A 415 -23.79 -18.02 -4.12
N SER A 416 -23.67 -17.58 -5.37
CA SER A 416 -23.19 -16.23 -5.70
C SER A 416 -23.96 -15.12 -4.98
N LYS A 417 -25.29 -15.21 -4.96
CA LYS A 417 -26.16 -14.20 -4.35
C LYS A 417 -25.93 -14.09 -2.83
N GLU A 418 -25.94 -15.22 -2.14
CA GLU A 418 -25.75 -15.24 -0.69
C GLU A 418 -24.32 -14.81 -0.29
N VAL A 419 -23.30 -15.18 -1.08
CA VAL A 419 -21.91 -14.76 -0.84
C VAL A 419 -21.73 -13.25 -1.10
N GLU A 420 -22.39 -12.68 -2.10
CA GLU A 420 -22.40 -11.22 -2.33
C GLU A 420 -22.99 -10.48 -1.12
N GLU A 421 -24.16 -10.89 -0.62
CA GLU A 421 -24.77 -10.28 0.57
C GLU A 421 -23.86 -10.37 1.81
N LEU A 422 -23.14 -11.48 2.00
CA LEU A 422 -22.16 -11.62 3.09
C LEU A 422 -20.91 -10.75 2.86
N SER A 423 -20.47 -10.64 1.61
CA SER A 423 -19.33 -9.80 1.22
C SER A 423 -19.60 -8.33 1.49
N ASP A 424 -20.83 -7.86 1.26
CA ASP A 424 -21.25 -6.50 1.59
C ASP A 424 -21.16 -6.22 3.09
N ILE A 425 -21.50 -7.22 3.94
CA ILE A 425 -21.39 -7.08 5.40
C ILE A 425 -19.93 -6.92 5.82
N VAL A 426 -19.02 -7.72 5.26
CA VAL A 426 -17.58 -7.62 5.57
C VAL A 426 -17.02 -6.31 5.05
N THR A 427 -17.33 -5.94 3.81
CA THR A 427 -16.87 -4.70 3.19
C THR A 427 -17.35 -3.49 3.97
N GLN A 428 -18.63 -3.44 4.34
CA GLN A 428 -19.17 -2.36 5.16
C GLN A 428 -18.48 -2.31 6.52
N PHE A 429 -18.23 -3.45 7.16
CA PHE A 429 -17.51 -3.49 8.44
C PHE A 429 -16.08 -2.94 8.29
N ILE A 430 -15.35 -3.32 7.25
CA ILE A 430 -14.00 -2.81 6.98
C ILE A 430 -14.04 -1.31 6.76
N LEU A 431 -15.03 -0.80 6.01
CA LEU A 431 -15.24 0.64 5.81
C LEU A 431 -15.60 1.37 7.11
N ASP A 432 -16.40 0.75 7.98
CA ASP A 432 -16.77 1.32 9.29
C ASP A 432 -15.57 1.38 10.26
N GLN A 433 -14.65 0.43 10.14
CA GLN A 433 -13.39 0.37 10.91
C GLN A 433 -12.26 1.18 10.29
N ALA A 434 -12.40 1.61 9.04
CA ALA A 434 -11.44 2.54 8.45
C ALA A 434 -11.41 3.81 9.30
N SER A 435 -10.21 4.19 9.74
CA SER A 435 -10.02 5.39 10.56
C SER A 435 -10.45 6.59 9.72
N VAL A 436 -11.48 7.29 10.17
CA VAL A 436 -11.97 8.52 9.51
C VAL A 436 -11.57 9.71 10.35
N GLU A 437 -11.07 10.74 9.66
CA GLU A 437 -10.82 12.06 10.23
C GLU A 437 -12.13 12.84 10.34
N GLY A 438 -12.60 13.07 11.57
CA GLY A 438 -13.73 13.95 11.87
C GLY A 438 -13.26 15.29 12.42
N HIS A 439 -13.96 16.39 12.12
CA HIS A 439 -13.62 17.70 12.68
C HIS A 439 -14.72 18.23 13.58
N VAL A 440 -14.33 18.80 14.72
CA VAL A 440 -15.22 19.51 15.63
C VAL A 440 -14.64 20.89 15.93
N ALA A 441 -15.42 21.93 15.65
CA ALA A 441 -15.04 23.31 16.01
C ALA A 441 -15.34 23.56 17.49
N LEU A 442 -14.34 24.03 18.23
CA LEU A 442 -14.53 24.52 19.59
C LEU A 442 -15.06 25.96 19.56
N PRO A 443 -16.01 26.32 20.45
CA PRO A 443 -16.54 27.68 20.51
C PRO A 443 -15.53 28.68 21.06
N PHE A 444 -14.56 28.23 21.86
CA PHE A 444 -13.52 29.06 22.49
C PHE A 444 -12.14 28.39 22.36
N PRO A 445 -11.05 29.13 22.08
CA PRO A 445 -9.69 28.56 21.98
C PRO A 445 -9.18 27.89 23.25
N GLU A 446 -9.56 28.43 24.42
CA GLU A 446 -9.12 27.96 25.74
C GLU A 446 -9.70 26.57 26.09
N LEU A 447 -10.80 26.17 25.43
CA LEU A 447 -11.36 24.83 25.59
C LEU A 447 -10.43 23.73 25.12
N LEU A 448 -9.40 24.03 24.33
CA LEU A 448 -8.45 23.02 23.89
C LEU A 448 -7.73 22.36 25.07
N GLU A 449 -7.34 23.15 26.07
CA GLU A 449 -6.67 22.66 27.28
C GLU A 449 -7.67 22.08 28.29
N LEU A 450 -8.89 22.59 28.27
CA LEU A 450 -9.96 22.19 29.21
C LEU A 450 -10.86 21.06 28.68
N LEU A 451 -10.63 20.58 27.47
CA LEU A 451 -11.47 19.57 26.82
C LEU A 451 -11.52 18.25 27.62
N PRO A 452 -10.42 17.73 28.18
CA PRO A 452 -10.47 16.52 29.00
C PRO A 452 -11.37 16.69 30.24
N ASP A 453 -11.24 17.83 30.93
CA ASP A 453 -12.04 18.15 32.13
C ASP A 453 -13.52 18.32 31.77
N LEU A 454 -13.82 18.91 30.62
CA LEU A 454 -15.17 19.04 30.08
C LEU A 454 -15.79 17.67 29.79
N LEU A 455 -15.06 16.79 29.10
CA LEU A 455 -15.55 15.45 28.76
C LEU A 455 -15.83 14.63 30.04
N GLN A 456 -14.99 14.77 31.07
CA GLN A 456 -15.20 14.14 32.37
C GLN A 456 -16.44 14.69 33.09
N LEU A 457 -16.62 16.01 33.10
CA LEU A 457 -17.75 16.69 33.76
C LEU A 457 -19.11 16.27 33.16
N PHE A 458 -19.14 16.08 31.84
CA PHE A 458 -20.35 15.68 31.11
C PHE A 458 -20.45 14.17 30.82
N LYS A 459 -19.50 13.37 31.33
CA LYS A 459 -19.46 11.90 31.16
C LYS A 459 -19.50 11.47 29.68
N CYS A 460 -18.81 12.20 28.81
CA CYS A 460 -18.60 11.78 27.42
C CYS A 460 -17.43 10.80 27.35
N ASP A 461 -17.70 9.57 26.96
CA ASP A 461 -16.66 8.56 26.74
C ASP A 461 -15.89 8.85 25.45
N SER A 462 -14.58 9.03 25.55
CA SER A 462 -13.66 9.27 24.43
C SER A 462 -12.64 8.14 24.25
N SER A 463 -12.85 6.98 24.89
CA SER A 463 -11.83 5.90 24.94
C SER A 463 -11.44 5.33 23.58
N GLU A 464 -12.35 5.39 22.60
CA GLU A 464 -12.15 4.85 21.24
C GLU A 464 -11.90 5.92 20.17
N VAL A 465 -11.82 7.21 20.56
CA VAL A 465 -11.62 8.33 19.63
C VAL A 465 -10.48 9.22 20.13
N THR A 466 -9.42 9.31 19.33
CA THR A 466 -8.27 10.16 19.62
C THR A 466 -8.58 11.60 19.21
N LEU A 467 -8.35 12.55 20.13
CA LEU A 467 -8.55 13.98 19.90
C LEU A 467 -7.20 14.65 19.62
N ARG A 468 -7.04 15.25 18.44
CA ARG A 468 -5.83 15.98 18.05
C ARG A 468 -6.15 17.45 17.75
N PRO A 469 -5.45 18.40 18.37
CA PRO A 469 -5.66 19.82 18.08
C PRO A 469 -5.11 20.17 16.69
N LEU A 470 -5.94 20.75 15.82
CA LEU A 470 -5.49 21.27 14.52
C LEU A 470 -5.06 22.72 14.67
N THR A 471 -3.76 22.95 14.61
CA THR A 471 -3.14 24.28 14.73
C THR A 471 -3.23 25.12 13.45
N SER A 472 -3.85 24.59 12.39
CA SER A 472 -3.83 25.14 11.03
C SER A 472 -5.13 25.85 10.60
N SER A 473 -6.19 25.88 11.43
CA SER A 473 -7.46 26.52 11.11
C SER A 473 -7.67 27.85 11.83
N SER A 474 -8.39 28.80 11.21
CA SER A 474 -8.74 30.11 11.76
C SER A 474 -9.69 30.07 12.97
N ARG A 475 -10.26 28.88 13.25
CA ARG A 475 -11.03 28.53 14.45
C ARG A 475 -10.34 27.37 15.16
N PRO A 476 -10.40 27.26 16.50
CA PRO A 476 -9.87 26.10 17.21
C PRO A 476 -10.68 24.87 16.80
N VAL A 477 -10.07 23.97 16.03
CA VAL A 477 -10.69 22.72 15.58
C VAL A 477 -9.94 21.56 16.21
N VAL A 478 -10.69 20.58 16.68
CA VAL A 478 -10.15 19.30 17.13
C VAL A 478 -10.46 18.27 16.07
N LEU A 479 -9.41 17.61 15.60
CA LEU A 479 -9.48 16.42 14.77
C LEU A 479 -9.81 15.22 15.66
N LEU A 480 -10.78 14.44 15.23
CA LEU A 480 -11.19 13.17 15.80
C LEU A 480 -10.64 12.08 14.89
N GLU A 481 -9.80 11.20 15.43
CA GLU A 481 -9.26 10.04 14.73
C GLU A 481 -9.74 8.76 15.43
N GLY A 482 -10.25 7.82 14.64
CA GLY A 482 -10.74 6.53 15.14
C GLY A 482 -11.71 5.88 14.17
N PRO A 483 -12.31 4.74 14.53
CA PRO A 483 -13.30 4.06 13.70
C PRO A 483 -14.46 5.01 13.32
N SER A 484 -14.83 5.04 12.04
CA SER A 484 -15.80 5.99 11.47
C SER A 484 -17.13 6.05 12.24
N GLY A 485 -17.66 4.88 12.63
CA GLY A 485 -18.88 4.79 13.42
C GLY A 485 -18.76 5.46 14.79
N LYS A 486 -17.63 5.25 15.46
CA LYS A 486 -17.33 5.80 16.80
C LYS A 486 -17.04 7.28 16.76
N VAL A 487 -16.29 7.75 15.75
CA VAL A 487 -16.06 9.18 15.49
C VAL A 487 -17.38 9.91 15.24
N THR A 488 -18.28 9.32 14.45
CA THR A 488 -19.59 9.92 14.15
C THR A 488 -20.49 9.97 15.38
N GLU A 489 -20.57 8.89 16.16
CA GLU A 489 -21.34 8.84 17.40
C GLU A 489 -20.84 9.87 18.42
N PHE A 490 -19.52 9.93 18.61
CA PHE A 490 -18.88 10.88 19.52
C PHE A 490 -19.12 12.33 19.08
N ARG A 491 -18.96 12.64 17.78
CA ARG A 491 -19.26 13.96 17.21
C ARG A 491 -20.71 14.38 17.45
N ASN A 492 -21.67 13.46 17.29
CA ASN A 492 -23.09 13.76 17.49
C ASN A 492 -23.44 14.02 18.96
N LYS A 493 -22.71 13.42 19.90
CA LYS A 493 -22.84 13.71 21.35
C LYS A 493 -22.16 15.03 21.73
N LEU A 494 -20.95 15.28 21.22
CA LEU A 494 -20.14 16.44 21.57
C LEU A 494 -20.63 17.74 20.93
N GLY A 495 -21.14 17.70 19.69
CA GLY A 495 -21.59 18.88 18.94
C GLY A 495 -22.63 19.73 19.67
N PRO A 496 -23.78 19.17 20.09
CA PRO A 496 -24.80 19.90 20.84
C PRO A 496 -24.28 20.47 22.17
N LEU A 497 -23.41 19.72 22.85
CA LEU A 497 -22.79 20.14 24.10
C LEU A 497 -21.95 21.40 23.89
N LEU A 498 -21.05 21.38 22.90
CA LEU A 498 -20.23 22.55 22.56
C LEU A 498 -21.05 23.77 22.15
N GLN A 499 -22.17 23.57 21.45
CA GLN A 499 -23.08 24.67 21.06
C GLN A 499 -23.81 25.31 22.25
N SER A 500 -24.00 24.55 23.34
CA SER A 500 -24.66 25.04 24.56
C SER A 500 -23.71 25.76 25.54
N LEU A 501 -22.41 25.72 25.30
CA LEU A 501 -21.44 26.36 26.19
C LEU A 501 -21.50 27.88 26.09
N VAL A 502 -21.59 28.53 27.25
CA VAL A 502 -21.53 29.98 27.40
C VAL A 502 -20.30 30.34 28.23
N ARG A 503 -19.66 31.46 27.90
CA ARG A 503 -18.52 32.00 28.65
C ARG A 503 -18.92 33.29 29.34
N ASP A 504 -18.70 33.36 30.64
CA ASP A 504 -18.85 34.58 31.45
C ASP A 504 -17.56 34.88 32.22
N ARG A 505 -17.32 36.14 32.54
CA ARG A 505 -16.14 36.60 33.30
C ARG A 505 -16.60 37.36 34.54
N VAL A 506 -16.26 36.83 35.71
CA VAL A 506 -16.56 37.46 37.00
C VAL A 506 -15.28 38.08 37.56
N SER A 507 -15.27 39.40 37.73
CA SER A 507 -14.16 40.12 38.37
C SER A 507 -14.40 40.28 39.87
N ILE A 508 -13.45 39.83 40.69
CA ILE A 508 -13.51 39.97 42.15
C ILE A 508 -12.45 40.97 42.60
N SER A 509 -12.88 42.20 42.92
CA SER A 509 -11.98 43.27 43.39
C SER A 509 -12.02 43.42 44.92
N MET A 510 -11.75 42.34 45.65
CA MET A 510 -11.65 42.39 47.11
C MET A 510 -10.18 42.28 47.56
N PRO A 511 -9.74 43.07 48.56
CA PRO A 511 -8.42 42.90 49.16
C PRO A 511 -8.23 41.45 49.64
N GLY A 512 -7.13 40.81 49.24
CA GLY A 512 -6.81 39.43 49.62
C GLY A 512 -7.51 38.33 48.80
N ALA A 513 -8.35 38.67 47.80
CA ALA A 513 -9.03 37.68 46.97
C ALA A 513 -8.07 36.73 46.24
N VAL A 514 -7.00 37.28 45.65
CA VAL A 514 -5.94 36.50 44.96
C VAL A 514 -5.35 35.46 45.90
N ARG A 515 -4.88 35.88 47.09
CA ARG A 515 -4.33 35.00 48.13
C ARG A 515 -5.32 33.94 48.61
N PHE A 516 -6.62 34.26 48.66
CA PHE A 516 -7.66 33.30 49.04
C PHE A 516 -7.85 32.21 48.00
N PHE A 517 -7.99 32.58 46.72
CA PHE A 517 -8.20 31.64 45.61
C PHE A 517 -6.95 30.85 45.22
N GLU A 518 -5.76 31.40 45.49
CA GLU A 518 -4.50 30.65 45.42
C GLU A 518 -4.36 29.64 46.55
N GLY A 519 -4.96 29.91 47.72
CA GLY A 519 -4.95 29.03 48.87
C GLY A 519 -5.81 27.78 48.70
N LEU A 520 -5.49 26.72 49.46
CA LEU A 520 -6.18 25.43 49.39
C LEU A 520 -7.70 25.55 49.62
N ALA A 521 -8.12 26.41 50.56
CA ALA A 521 -9.53 26.63 50.87
C ALA A 521 -10.30 27.24 49.69
N GLY A 522 -9.72 28.25 49.01
CA GLY A 522 -10.32 28.87 47.84
C GLY A 522 -10.35 27.92 46.64
N ARG A 523 -9.26 27.21 46.36
CA ARG A 523 -9.22 26.19 45.28
C ARG A 523 -10.27 25.10 45.47
N ASN A 524 -10.42 24.57 46.69
CA ASN A 524 -11.44 23.57 46.99
C ASN A 524 -12.86 24.12 46.82
N THR A 525 -13.09 25.39 47.17
CA THR A 525 -14.37 26.06 46.95
C THR A 525 -14.67 26.18 45.46
N LEU A 526 -13.71 26.56 44.63
CA LEU A 526 -13.88 26.64 43.17
C LEU A 526 -14.20 25.29 42.55
N VAL A 527 -13.51 24.21 42.96
CA VAL A 527 -13.81 22.85 42.50
C VAL A 527 -15.22 22.43 42.92
N SER A 528 -15.61 22.69 44.17
CA SER A 528 -16.95 22.38 44.66
C SER A 528 -18.04 23.14 43.89
N VAL A 529 -17.85 24.43 43.64
CA VAL A 529 -18.79 25.26 42.86
C VAL A 529 -18.86 24.75 41.42
N GLY A 530 -17.72 24.48 40.79
CA GLY A 530 -17.66 23.93 39.43
C GLY A 530 -18.43 22.61 39.29
N GLN A 531 -18.28 21.71 40.27
CA GLN A 531 -19.02 20.45 40.30
C GLN A 531 -20.52 20.64 40.54
N SER A 532 -20.91 21.49 41.50
CA SER A 532 -22.33 21.74 41.84
C SER A 532 -23.10 22.39 40.69
N TYR A 533 -22.47 23.29 39.95
CA TYR A 533 -23.10 24.04 38.86
C TYR A 533 -22.73 23.53 37.45
N LYS A 534 -21.96 22.44 37.36
CA LYS A 534 -21.46 21.87 36.10
C LYS A 534 -20.80 22.91 35.19
N CYS A 535 -19.90 23.70 35.77
CA CYS A 535 -19.12 24.69 35.06
C CYS A 535 -17.61 24.49 35.30
N LEU A 536 -16.82 24.92 34.33
CA LEU A 536 -15.37 24.98 34.46
C LEU A 536 -15.00 26.39 34.91
N ILE A 537 -14.22 26.49 35.99
CA ILE A 537 -13.79 27.77 36.55
C ILE A 537 -12.28 27.88 36.43
N GLN A 538 -11.83 28.85 35.65
CA GLN A 538 -10.41 29.14 35.45
C GLN A 538 -10.06 30.44 36.17
N LEU A 539 -9.05 30.39 37.04
CA LEU A 539 -8.48 31.59 37.65
C LEU A 539 -7.52 32.24 36.65
N GLU A 540 -7.77 33.49 36.32
CA GLU A 540 -6.88 34.31 35.49
C GLU A 540 -6.22 35.35 36.41
N GLU A 541 -4.93 35.16 36.72
CA GLU A 541 -4.14 36.15 37.45
C GLU A 541 -3.94 37.39 36.57
N GLN A 542 -4.45 38.53 37.02
CA GLN A 542 -3.96 39.81 36.49
C GLN A 542 -2.59 40.08 37.12
N ASN A 543 -1.54 39.56 36.49
CA ASN A 543 -0.18 39.97 36.78
C ASN A 543 -0.09 41.50 36.66
N HIS A 544 0.16 42.16 37.80
CA HIS A 544 0.53 43.57 37.86
C HIS A 544 1.98 43.77 37.37
N VAL A 545 2.25 43.31 36.16
CA VAL A 545 3.33 43.74 35.28
C VAL A 545 2.66 44.00 33.92
N SER A 546 2.57 45.28 33.57
CA SER A 546 1.93 45.82 32.35
C SER A 546 0.39 45.73 32.26
N ARG A 547 -0.28 46.59 33.03
CA ARG A 547 -1.55 47.20 32.57
C ARG A 547 -1.29 48.02 31.31
N GLN A 548 -1.31 47.38 30.14
CA GLN A 548 -1.76 47.94 28.86
C GLN A 548 -2.21 46.78 27.95
N ASN A 549 -3.37 46.21 28.24
CA ASN A 549 -4.04 45.33 27.28
C ASN A 549 -5.01 46.19 26.47
N SER A 550 -4.58 46.57 25.27
CA SER A 550 -5.43 47.03 24.16
C SER A 550 -4.61 46.91 22.86
N GLY A 551 -4.74 45.82 22.11
CA GLY A 551 -4.63 45.93 20.65
C GLY A 551 -3.56 45.14 19.91
N VAL A 552 -3.25 43.90 20.30
CA VAL A 552 -2.60 42.96 19.36
C VAL A 552 -3.66 42.33 18.45
N THR A 553 -3.60 42.58 17.15
CA THR A 553 -4.48 41.97 16.14
C THR A 553 -3.69 40.97 15.31
N LYS A 554 -4.23 39.77 15.12
CA LYS A 554 -3.58 38.66 14.41
C LYS A 554 -4.27 38.35 13.09
N TYR A 555 -3.46 38.10 12.06
CA TYR A 555 -3.86 37.64 10.74
C TYR A 555 -3.04 36.39 10.40
N ASN A 556 -3.69 35.36 9.86
CA ASN A 556 -3.03 34.15 9.39
C ASN A 556 -3.12 34.13 7.87
N LEU A 557 -1.97 34.03 7.20
CA LEU A 557 -1.84 33.88 5.75
C LEU A 557 -1.48 32.42 5.40
N CYS A 558 -1.27 32.13 4.12
CA CYS A 558 -0.88 30.82 3.62
C CYS A 558 0.40 30.29 4.31
N ASP A 559 0.59 28.97 4.29
CA ASP A 559 1.75 28.27 4.86
C ASP A 559 2.07 28.59 6.33
N GLY A 560 1.06 29.00 7.10
CA GLY A 560 1.20 29.28 8.53
C GLY A 560 1.88 30.61 8.87
N LEU A 561 2.07 31.51 7.89
CA LEU A 561 2.62 32.85 8.11
C LEU A 561 1.66 33.70 8.96
N GLN A 562 2.11 34.15 10.12
CA GLN A 562 1.33 35.00 11.03
C GLN A 562 1.76 36.46 10.92
N VAL A 563 0.80 37.37 10.77
CA VAL A 563 1.00 38.81 10.85
C VAL A 563 0.36 39.34 12.13
N LEU A 564 1.13 40.03 12.96
CA LEU A 564 0.69 40.62 14.22
C LEU A 564 0.77 42.15 14.10
N VAL A 565 -0.31 42.86 14.39
CA VAL A 565 -0.33 44.32 14.52
C VAL A 565 -0.46 44.65 16.00
N CYS A 566 0.55 45.25 16.62
CA CYS A 566 0.54 45.53 18.05
C CYS A 566 1.00 46.94 18.39
N GLN A 567 0.47 47.46 19.49
CA GLN A 567 1.05 48.63 20.14
C GLN A 567 2.25 48.21 20.98
N GLY A 568 3.40 48.87 20.80
CA GLY A 568 4.59 48.57 21.57
C GLY A 568 5.83 49.34 21.16
N ASP A 569 6.90 49.15 21.92
CA ASP A 569 8.22 49.71 21.64
C ASP A 569 9.07 48.69 20.87
N ILE A 570 9.39 48.99 19.60
CA ILE A 570 10.23 48.11 18.79
C ILE A 570 11.61 47.87 19.39
N THR A 571 12.12 48.77 20.23
CA THR A 571 13.45 48.61 20.87
C THR A 571 13.48 47.49 21.91
N THR A 572 12.31 47.06 22.43
CA THR A 572 12.20 45.97 23.41
C THR A 572 11.62 44.69 22.81
N GLN A 573 11.25 44.72 21.52
CA GLN A 573 10.64 43.60 20.80
C GLN A 573 11.66 42.48 20.52
N TRP A 574 11.24 41.24 20.77
CA TRP A 574 12.00 40.04 20.39
C TRP A 574 11.58 39.56 19.00
N ALA A 575 12.54 39.47 18.08
CA ALA A 575 12.38 38.90 16.75
C ALA A 575 13.76 38.55 16.17
N ASP A 576 13.84 37.65 15.19
CA ASP A 576 15.11 37.35 14.52
C ASP A 576 15.68 38.59 13.81
N ALA A 577 14.80 39.38 13.15
CA ALA A 577 15.12 40.65 12.55
C ALA A 577 14.24 41.79 13.10
N LEU A 578 14.86 42.93 13.41
CA LEU A 578 14.15 44.20 13.61
C LEU A 578 14.40 45.10 12.40
N VAL A 579 13.39 45.87 11.99
CA VAL A 579 13.52 46.83 10.90
C VAL A 579 13.59 48.24 11.46
N ASN A 580 14.61 48.97 11.04
CA ASN A 580 14.79 50.39 11.26
C ASN A 580 14.29 51.17 10.03
N ALA A 581 13.46 52.20 10.24
CA ALA A 581 13.11 53.16 9.19
C ALA A 581 14.26 54.18 9.04
N ALA A 582 15.17 53.92 8.09
CA ALA A 582 16.42 54.63 7.90
C ALA A 582 16.35 55.68 6.77
N ASN A 583 17.36 56.56 6.72
CA ASN A 583 17.63 57.47 5.60
C ASN A 583 18.79 56.95 4.75
N GLU A 584 18.97 57.56 3.58
CA GLU A 584 19.99 57.19 2.58
C GLU A 584 21.44 57.28 3.11
N ASP A 585 21.67 58.11 4.13
CA ASP A 585 22.98 58.30 4.76
C ASP A 585 23.21 57.34 5.95
N LEU A 586 22.23 56.49 6.29
CA LEU A 586 22.20 55.64 7.49
C LEU A 586 22.57 56.37 8.79
N GLU A 587 22.27 57.66 8.89
CA GLU A 587 22.55 58.49 10.08
C GLU A 587 21.33 58.56 10.99
N HIS A 588 21.40 57.96 12.18
CA HIS A 588 20.23 57.69 13.01
C HIS A 588 20.00 58.78 14.08
N GLY A 589 19.71 60.01 13.64
CA GLY A 589 19.56 61.19 14.50
C GLY A 589 18.15 61.48 15.02
N GLY A 590 17.10 60.80 14.53
CA GLY A 590 15.72 61.07 14.95
C GLY A 590 14.75 59.90 14.83
N GLY A 591 13.56 60.06 15.44
CA GLY A 591 12.46 59.10 15.35
C GLY A 591 12.79 57.70 15.87
N VAL A 592 12.18 56.68 15.24
CA VAL A 592 12.43 55.27 15.56
C VAL A 592 13.87 54.86 15.31
N ALA A 593 14.55 55.48 14.34
CA ALA A 593 15.96 55.20 14.04
C ALA A 593 16.89 55.60 15.18
N ALA A 594 16.70 56.79 15.76
CA ALA A 594 17.46 57.19 16.95
C ALA A 594 17.19 56.27 18.14
N ALA A 595 15.93 55.85 18.34
CA ALA A 595 15.57 54.93 19.42
C ALA A 595 16.27 53.57 19.26
N LEU A 596 16.23 52.98 18.06
CA LEU A 596 16.89 51.71 17.75
C LEU A 596 18.42 51.81 17.83
N SER A 597 19.02 52.89 17.32
CA SER A 597 20.47 53.13 17.41
C SER A 597 20.93 53.29 18.87
N LYS A 598 20.21 54.07 19.67
CA LYS A 598 20.49 54.22 21.11
C LYS A 598 20.37 52.89 21.87
N ALA A 599 19.31 52.13 21.61
CA ALA A 599 19.07 50.85 22.28
C ALA A 599 20.05 49.76 21.82
N GLY A 600 20.44 49.75 20.54
CA GLY A 600 21.46 48.83 20.00
C GLY A 600 22.89 49.18 20.39
N GLY A 601 23.13 50.40 20.87
CA GLY A 601 24.45 50.86 21.28
C GLY A 601 25.30 51.36 20.10
N PRO A 602 26.51 51.88 20.38
CA PRO A 602 27.32 52.61 19.39
C PRO A 602 27.73 51.77 18.18
N GLN A 603 27.78 50.44 18.34
CA GLN A 603 28.17 49.50 17.29
C GLN A 603 27.29 49.61 16.04
N VAL A 604 25.97 49.82 16.22
CA VAL A 604 25.02 49.95 15.10
C VAL A 604 25.40 51.12 14.19
N GLN A 605 25.67 52.30 14.77
CA GLN A 605 26.03 53.49 13.97
C GLN A 605 27.43 53.39 13.36
N ILE A 606 28.36 52.69 14.03
CA ILE A 606 29.71 52.44 13.48
C ILE A 606 29.59 51.58 12.21
N GLU A 607 28.86 50.47 12.27
CA GLU A 607 28.64 49.59 11.11
C GLU A 607 27.93 50.32 9.96
N CYS A 608 26.92 51.14 10.26
CA CYS A 608 26.25 51.98 9.26
C CYS A 608 27.21 52.95 8.57
N ARG A 609 28.03 53.69 9.33
CA ARG A 609 29.00 54.64 8.75
C ARG A 609 30.07 53.95 7.92
N ASP A 610 30.56 52.81 8.39
CA ASP A 610 31.55 52.03 7.64
C ASP A 610 30.96 51.48 6.35
N MET A 611 29.68 51.12 6.34
CA MET A 611 28.96 50.70 5.15
C MET A 611 28.82 51.86 4.16
N VAL A 612 28.30 53.02 4.58
CA VAL A 612 28.12 54.19 3.70
C VAL A 612 29.45 54.70 3.15
N LYS A 613 30.54 54.64 3.93
CA LYS A 613 31.90 54.93 3.43
C LYS A 613 32.33 54.00 2.30
N LYS A 614 31.91 52.74 2.32
CA LYS A 614 32.28 51.72 1.33
C LYS A 614 31.37 51.73 0.10
N THR A 615 30.07 51.88 0.30
CA THR A 615 29.05 51.67 -0.76
C THR A 615 28.41 52.97 -1.23
N GLY A 616 28.67 54.10 -0.58
CA GLY A 616 27.93 55.34 -0.79
C GLY A 616 26.55 55.31 -0.13
N LYS A 617 25.72 56.30 -0.47
CA LYS A 617 24.35 56.42 0.02
C LYS A 617 23.50 55.23 -0.42
N ILE A 618 22.64 54.74 0.47
CA ILE A 618 21.72 53.64 0.18
C ILE A 618 20.49 54.20 -0.56
N PRO A 619 20.14 53.68 -1.74
CA PRO A 619 18.97 54.18 -2.48
C PRO A 619 17.65 53.99 -1.73
N THR A 620 16.73 54.94 -1.91
CA THR A 620 15.33 54.75 -1.51
C THR A 620 14.73 53.49 -2.14
N GLY A 621 14.09 52.65 -1.33
CA GLY A 621 13.55 51.35 -1.75
C GLY A 621 14.41 50.15 -1.34
N ASP A 622 15.65 50.37 -0.93
CA ASP A 622 16.60 49.30 -0.61
C ASP A 622 16.76 49.11 0.91
N VAL A 623 17.32 47.95 1.29
CA VAL A 623 17.48 47.53 2.68
C VAL A 623 18.86 46.92 2.89
N VAL A 624 19.56 47.37 3.93
CA VAL A 624 20.87 46.85 4.32
C VAL A 624 20.85 46.30 5.74
N LEU A 625 21.82 45.47 6.12
CA LEU A 625 21.83 44.80 7.42
C LEU A 625 23.08 45.14 8.25
N THR A 626 22.89 45.30 9.55
CA THR A 626 23.95 45.39 10.55
C THR A 626 23.71 44.39 11.68
N THR A 627 24.61 44.30 12.65
CA THR A 627 24.33 43.63 13.92
C THR A 627 23.18 44.31 14.67
N GLY A 628 22.48 43.57 15.52
CA GLY A 628 21.49 44.17 16.44
C GLY A 628 22.13 44.98 17.57
N GLY A 629 23.45 44.89 17.75
CA GLY A 629 24.14 45.37 18.95
C GLY A 629 23.50 44.78 20.21
N ASN A 630 23.01 45.65 21.09
CA ASN A 630 22.33 45.27 22.35
C ASN A 630 20.82 44.99 22.18
N LEU A 631 20.27 45.07 20.97
CA LEU A 631 18.85 44.78 20.72
C LEU A 631 18.56 43.29 20.85
N LYS A 632 17.30 42.97 21.12
CA LYS A 632 16.76 41.60 21.22
C LYS A 632 16.52 40.95 19.85
N CYS A 633 17.49 41.03 18.95
CA CYS A 633 17.44 40.44 17.62
C CYS A 633 18.77 39.92 17.11
N LYS A 634 18.74 39.04 16.10
CA LYS A 634 19.95 38.53 15.46
C LYS A 634 20.57 39.59 14.55
N LYS A 635 19.73 40.35 13.81
CA LYS A 635 20.15 41.42 12.89
C LYS A 635 19.19 42.59 12.91
N LEU A 636 19.72 43.78 12.62
CA LEU A 636 18.95 45.00 12.38
C LEU A 636 18.97 45.31 10.87
N LEU A 637 17.80 45.41 10.27
CA LEU A 637 17.60 45.73 8.86
C LEU A 637 17.28 47.22 8.73
N HIS A 638 18.11 47.98 8.02
CA HIS A 638 17.93 49.41 7.79
C HIS A 638 17.22 49.61 6.46
N ALA A 639 15.92 49.89 6.54
CA ALA A 639 15.05 50.04 5.39
C ALA A 639 14.92 51.53 5.01
N VAL A 640 15.35 51.88 3.80
CA VAL A 640 15.37 53.27 3.33
C VAL A 640 14.06 53.58 2.61
N GLY A 641 13.09 54.08 3.36
CA GLY A 641 11.77 54.44 2.84
C GLY A 641 11.76 55.79 2.10
N PRO A 642 10.74 56.06 1.27
CA PRO A 642 10.60 57.32 0.55
C PRO A 642 10.24 58.49 1.46
N VAL A 643 10.62 59.70 1.03
CA VAL A 643 10.26 60.97 1.67
C VAL A 643 9.15 61.64 0.87
N ASN A 644 8.12 62.14 1.56
CA ASN A 644 6.96 62.75 0.92
C ASN A 644 7.34 63.90 -0.01
N GLY A 645 6.84 63.87 -1.24
CA GLY A 645 7.08 64.89 -2.26
C GLY A 645 8.46 64.83 -2.92
N LYS A 646 9.32 63.88 -2.54
CA LYS A 646 10.66 63.70 -3.12
C LYS A 646 10.75 62.56 -4.14
N CYS A 647 9.66 61.83 -4.35
CA CYS A 647 9.65 60.66 -5.24
C CYS A 647 8.77 60.84 -6.49
N GLY A 648 8.33 62.06 -6.80
CA GLY A 648 7.52 62.33 -7.99
C GLY A 648 6.18 61.58 -8.02
N GLY A 649 5.54 61.40 -6.86
CA GLY A 649 4.27 60.67 -6.74
C GLY A 649 4.41 59.14 -6.61
N LYS A 650 5.64 58.62 -6.55
CA LYS A 650 5.93 57.18 -6.48
C LYS A 650 6.14 56.66 -5.05
N GLU A 651 5.77 57.43 -4.03
CA GLU A 651 6.00 57.11 -2.62
C GLU A 651 5.41 55.76 -2.22
N ARG A 652 4.16 55.47 -2.64
CA ARG A 652 3.52 54.18 -2.36
C ARG A 652 4.30 53.00 -2.92
N MET A 653 4.63 53.04 -4.21
CA MET A 653 5.36 51.97 -4.89
C MET A 653 6.76 51.75 -4.31
N LEU A 654 7.49 52.82 -3.98
CA LEU A 654 8.81 52.70 -3.36
C LEU A 654 8.73 52.15 -1.94
N LEU A 655 7.67 52.47 -1.20
CA LEU A 655 7.45 51.90 0.13
C LEU A 655 7.09 50.42 0.06
N GLU A 656 6.25 50.00 -0.89
CA GLU A 656 5.98 48.57 -1.17
C GLU A 656 7.28 47.84 -1.51
N LYS A 657 8.11 48.40 -2.41
CA LYS A 657 9.45 47.87 -2.73
C LYS A 657 10.34 47.75 -1.48
N THR A 658 10.34 48.76 -0.61
CA THR A 658 11.14 48.79 0.62
C THR A 658 10.76 47.64 1.55
N VAL A 659 9.45 47.45 1.78
CA VAL A 659 8.94 46.39 2.66
C VAL A 659 9.20 45.01 2.06
N SER A 660 8.95 44.82 0.76
CA SER A 660 9.25 43.57 0.05
C SER A 660 10.75 43.23 0.12
N SER A 661 11.63 44.22 -0.02
CA SER A 661 13.08 44.04 0.11
C SER A 661 13.48 43.60 1.53
N ALA A 662 12.86 44.16 2.57
CA ALA A 662 13.11 43.75 3.96
C ALA A 662 12.66 42.30 4.23
N LEU A 663 11.47 41.93 3.75
CA LEU A 663 10.92 40.58 3.90
C LEU A 663 11.77 39.54 3.14
N ASN A 664 12.13 39.85 1.89
CA ASN A 664 12.98 38.98 1.07
C ASN A 664 14.39 38.83 1.65
N LEU A 665 14.97 39.89 2.23
CA LEU A 665 16.27 39.81 2.88
C LEU A 665 16.21 38.95 4.15
N ALA A 666 15.15 39.07 4.95
CA ALA A 666 14.94 38.21 6.12
C ALA A 666 14.75 36.73 5.73
N GLU A 667 14.01 36.48 4.65
CA GLU A 667 13.84 35.14 4.08
C GLU A 667 15.18 34.55 3.57
N MET A 668 15.98 35.35 2.85
CA MET A 668 17.32 34.94 2.40
C MET A 668 18.25 34.58 3.57
N LYS A 669 18.06 35.21 4.73
CA LYS A 669 18.78 34.91 5.98
C LYS A 669 18.17 33.78 6.80
N LYS A 670 17.11 33.14 6.30
CA LYS A 670 16.37 32.06 6.96
C LYS A 670 15.84 32.44 8.34
N PHE A 671 15.40 33.69 8.49
CA PHE A 671 14.81 34.16 9.75
C PHE A 671 13.37 33.69 9.87
N THR A 672 12.97 33.38 11.11
CA THR A 672 11.60 32.91 11.42
C THR A 672 10.68 34.05 11.82
N SER A 673 11.23 35.18 12.28
CA SER A 673 10.45 36.34 12.70
C SER A 673 11.07 37.69 12.34
N ILE A 674 10.23 38.65 11.94
CA ILE A 674 10.62 40.03 11.64
C ILE A 674 9.65 41.01 12.30
N ALA A 675 10.16 42.09 12.90
CA ALA A 675 9.33 43.19 13.41
C ALA A 675 9.69 44.51 12.74
N MET A 676 8.71 45.30 12.32
CA MET A 676 8.91 46.57 11.62
C MET A 676 7.92 47.66 12.07
N PRO A 677 8.37 48.93 12.08
CA PRO A 677 7.50 50.07 12.34
C PRO A 677 6.71 50.45 11.08
N CYS A 678 5.83 51.45 11.20
CA CYS A 678 5.18 52.05 10.02
C CYS A 678 6.18 52.95 9.27
N ILE A 679 7.01 52.36 8.41
CA ILE A 679 8.08 53.04 7.65
C ILE A 679 7.53 54.27 6.91
N SER A 680 8.32 55.35 6.87
CA SER A 680 7.99 56.65 6.24
C SER A 680 6.86 57.48 6.85
N SER A 681 6.06 56.95 7.79
CA SER A 681 4.92 57.67 8.39
C SER A 681 5.29 58.76 9.41
N GLY A 682 6.54 58.78 9.86
CA GLY A 682 7.08 59.74 10.83
C GLY A 682 7.73 60.96 10.19
N LEU A 683 9.04 61.14 10.41
CA LEU A 683 9.81 62.29 9.92
C LEU A 683 9.82 62.47 8.39
N PHE A 684 9.52 61.40 7.64
CA PHE A 684 9.44 61.43 6.18
C PHE A 684 8.05 61.88 5.67
N CYS A 685 7.09 62.08 6.56
CA CYS A 685 5.80 62.71 6.34
C CYS A 685 4.95 62.12 5.20
N VAL A 686 5.19 60.85 4.81
CA VAL A 686 4.31 60.17 3.85
C VAL A 686 2.97 59.91 4.56
N PRO A 687 1.81 60.15 3.92
CA PRO A 687 0.52 59.98 4.58
C PRO A 687 0.39 58.62 5.25
N LEU A 688 -0.07 58.59 6.51
CA LEU A 688 -0.13 57.40 7.34
C LEU A 688 -0.93 56.26 6.68
N THR A 689 -2.05 56.58 6.04
CA THR A 689 -2.88 55.62 5.31
C THR A 689 -2.13 54.98 4.14
N VAL A 690 -1.39 55.78 3.36
CA VAL A 690 -0.54 55.30 2.27
C VAL A 690 0.55 54.37 2.81
N CYS A 691 1.15 54.71 3.95
CA CYS A 691 2.18 53.88 4.57
C CYS A 691 1.63 52.52 5.03
N ALA A 692 0.52 52.54 5.76
CA ALA A 692 -0.13 51.34 6.26
C ALA A 692 -0.60 50.41 5.13
N GLU A 693 -1.19 50.97 4.06
CA GLU A 693 -1.64 50.19 2.90
C GLU A 693 -0.50 49.59 2.09
N ALA A 694 0.59 50.34 1.88
CA ALA A 694 1.78 49.84 1.21
C ALA A 694 2.40 48.66 1.98
N ILE A 695 2.53 48.78 3.30
CA ILE A 695 3.04 47.70 4.16
C ILE A 695 2.14 46.46 4.07
N ALA A 696 0.83 46.63 4.23
CA ALA A 696 -0.11 45.51 4.19
C ALA A 696 -0.15 44.83 2.80
N THR A 697 -0.03 45.61 1.72
CA THR A 697 0.03 45.10 0.34
C THR A 697 1.29 44.25 0.13
N ALA A 698 2.46 44.76 0.50
CA ALA A 698 3.73 44.02 0.39
C ALA A 698 3.73 42.74 1.26
N VAL A 699 3.15 42.80 2.46
CA VAL A 699 2.99 41.61 3.33
C VAL A 699 2.06 40.57 2.71
N LYS A 700 0.96 41.00 2.06
CA LYS A 700 0.04 40.11 1.33
C LYS A 700 0.73 39.43 0.16
N GLU A 701 1.44 40.21 -0.66
CA GLU A 701 2.15 39.71 -1.84
C GLU A 701 3.24 38.72 -1.42
N PHE A 702 4.03 39.07 -0.40
CA PHE A 702 4.98 38.15 0.20
C PHE A 702 4.28 36.88 0.68
N GLY A 703 3.24 36.98 1.51
CA GLY A 703 2.54 35.81 2.05
C GLY A 703 1.79 34.94 1.04
N SER A 704 1.67 35.36 -0.23
CA SER A 704 1.01 34.57 -1.28
C SER A 704 1.89 33.48 -1.90
N GLN A 705 3.21 33.52 -1.66
CA GLN A 705 4.15 32.52 -2.21
C GLN A 705 4.45 31.47 -1.13
N GLY A 706 4.68 30.21 -1.53
CA GLY A 706 4.89 29.11 -0.56
C GLY A 706 6.35 28.85 -0.21
N GLY A 707 6.59 28.02 0.81
CA GLY A 707 7.92 27.49 1.14
C GLY A 707 8.88 28.46 1.84
N ARG A 708 8.35 29.29 2.73
CA ARG A 708 9.08 30.38 3.43
C ARG A 708 9.65 29.89 4.77
N SER A 709 10.76 30.49 5.19
CA SER A 709 11.33 30.36 6.53
C SER A 709 10.72 31.34 7.53
N LEU A 710 10.28 32.52 7.06
CA LEU A 710 9.53 33.47 7.86
C LEU A 710 8.15 32.90 8.21
N SER A 711 7.87 32.76 9.51
CA SER A 711 6.57 32.33 10.03
C SER A 711 5.86 33.44 10.81
N LYS A 712 6.53 34.54 11.15
CA LYS A 712 5.95 35.65 11.93
C LYS A 712 6.43 37.04 11.46
N ILE A 713 5.48 37.92 11.11
CA ILE A 713 5.70 39.35 10.82
C ILE A 713 5.00 40.18 11.89
N ILE A 714 5.69 41.13 12.50
CA ILE A 714 5.17 41.98 13.58
C ILE A 714 5.20 43.44 13.12
N LEU A 715 4.03 44.05 12.97
CA LEU A 715 3.84 45.47 12.69
C LEU A 715 3.62 46.19 14.03
N ILE A 716 4.57 47.02 14.44
CA ILE A 716 4.63 47.56 15.80
C ILE A 716 4.83 49.07 15.80
N ASP A 717 4.03 49.80 16.59
CA ASP A 717 4.25 51.23 16.84
C ASP A 717 3.82 51.61 18.26
N LYS A 718 4.43 52.66 18.82
CA LYS A 718 4.05 53.19 20.15
C LYS A 718 2.72 53.93 20.11
N LYS A 719 2.42 54.57 18.98
CA LYS A 719 1.26 55.44 18.79
C LYS A 719 0.02 54.64 18.40
N VAL A 720 -1.04 54.78 19.20
CA VAL A 720 -2.30 54.03 19.01
C VAL A 720 -2.92 54.31 17.63
N GLU A 721 -2.84 55.56 17.16
CA GLU A 721 -3.34 56.01 15.87
C GLU A 721 -2.62 55.34 14.68
N VAL A 722 -1.31 55.09 14.80
CA VAL A 722 -0.51 54.40 13.79
C VAL A 722 -0.83 52.91 13.78
N VAL A 723 -0.93 52.29 14.96
CA VAL A 723 -1.35 50.89 15.12
C VAL A 723 -2.75 50.67 14.56
N LYS A 724 -3.68 51.60 14.81
CA LYS A 724 -5.03 51.56 14.24
C LYS A 724 -4.99 51.64 12.71
N ALA A 725 -4.22 52.56 12.12
CA ALA A 725 -4.10 52.64 10.67
C ALA A 725 -3.53 51.36 10.03
N MET A 726 -2.51 50.76 10.64
CA MET A 726 -1.95 49.47 10.21
C MET A 726 -2.98 48.33 10.32
N ARG A 727 -3.76 48.30 11.41
CA ARG A 727 -4.85 47.34 11.62
C ARG A 727 -5.93 47.49 10.55
N ASP A 728 -6.43 48.70 10.34
CA ASP A 728 -7.48 48.99 9.36
C ASP A 728 -7.03 48.61 7.93
N ALA A 729 -5.77 48.87 7.58
CA ALA A 729 -5.19 48.45 6.30
C ALA A 729 -5.08 46.92 6.18
N CYS A 730 -4.62 46.24 7.24
CA CYS A 730 -4.54 44.78 7.27
C CYS A 730 -5.92 44.12 7.21
N ASP A 731 -6.93 44.66 7.89
CA ASP A 731 -8.32 44.17 7.82
C ASP A 731 -8.84 44.25 6.39
N ARG A 732 -8.68 45.38 5.70
CA ARG A 732 -9.11 45.53 4.30
C ARG A 732 -8.36 44.59 3.35
N ILE A 733 -7.03 44.57 3.44
CA ILE A 733 -6.16 43.97 2.42
C ILE A 733 -5.96 42.47 2.65
N LEU A 734 -5.76 42.04 3.90
CA LEU A 734 -5.45 40.65 4.25
C LEU A 734 -6.71 39.80 4.48
N ARG A 735 -7.83 40.38 4.95
CA ARG A 735 -9.10 39.64 5.17
C ARG A 735 -10.09 39.70 3.99
N GLY A 736 -9.83 40.54 2.99
CA GLY A 736 -10.61 40.56 1.74
C GLY A 736 -12.01 41.18 1.87
N THR A 737 -12.20 42.20 2.71
CA THR A 737 -13.49 42.89 2.79
C THR A 737 -13.63 43.91 1.65
N SER A 738 -14.15 43.47 0.51
CA SER A 738 -14.70 44.36 -0.51
C SER A 738 -15.81 45.19 0.13
N THR A 739 -15.59 46.49 0.28
CA THR A 739 -16.63 47.40 0.75
C THR A 739 -17.46 47.83 -0.46
N GLU A 740 -18.45 47.02 -0.84
CA GLU A 740 -19.61 47.54 -1.55
C GLU A 740 -20.62 48.01 -0.52
N LEU A 741 -20.78 49.33 -0.41
CA LEU A 741 -21.92 49.97 0.22
C LEU A 741 -22.24 51.22 -0.59
N GLN A 742 -23.41 51.24 -1.22
CA GLN A 742 -24.52 52.07 -0.74
C GLN A 742 -25.87 51.67 -1.40
N PRO A 743 -27.02 52.00 -0.75
CA PRO A 743 -28.27 51.26 -0.82
C PRO A 743 -29.43 51.94 -1.58
N ASN A 744 -30.50 51.14 -1.74
CA ASN A 744 -31.80 51.29 -2.40
C ASN A 744 -32.54 52.65 -2.51
N ALA A 745 -33.26 52.73 -3.64
CA ALA A 745 -34.66 53.16 -3.89
C ALA A 745 -34.97 54.56 -4.46
N SER A 746 -35.38 54.58 -5.75
CA SER A 746 -36.68 55.06 -6.29
C SER A 746 -36.55 55.39 -7.80
N GLY A 747 -37.41 54.80 -8.66
CA GLY A 747 -37.50 55.12 -10.10
C GLY A 747 -38.46 56.31 -10.36
N PRO A 748 -38.94 56.54 -11.60
CA PRO A 748 -38.56 55.99 -12.92
C PRO A 748 -38.26 57.10 -13.96
N ASN A 749 -37.66 56.76 -15.12
CA ASN A 749 -38.10 57.22 -16.46
C ASN A 749 -37.13 56.88 -17.61
N THR A 750 -37.69 56.17 -18.59
CA THR A 750 -37.53 56.24 -20.05
C THR A 750 -36.24 56.72 -20.73
N ALA A 751 -35.84 55.87 -21.69
CA ALA A 751 -35.40 56.13 -23.06
C ALA A 751 -33.90 56.37 -23.33
N GLY A 752 -33.34 55.43 -24.12
CA GLY A 752 -32.74 55.79 -25.41
C GLY A 752 -31.22 55.68 -25.55
N GLN A 753 -30.83 54.91 -26.57
CA GLN A 753 -29.61 55.04 -27.39
C GLN A 753 -28.27 54.41 -26.92
N ALA A 754 -28.04 53.19 -27.42
CA ALA A 754 -27.05 52.79 -28.43
C ALA A 754 -25.65 53.47 -28.54
N THR A 755 -24.70 52.60 -28.96
CA THR A 755 -23.33 52.80 -29.51
C THR A 755 -22.19 52.94 -28.49
N ALA A 756 -21.33 51.92 -28.29
CA ALA A 756 -20.16 51.51 -29.10
C ALA A 756 -19.08 52.60 -29.17
N GLY A 757 -17.81 52.43 -28.82
CA GLY A 757 -17.03 51.29 -28.32
C GLY A 757 -15.55 51.70 -28.16
N SER A 758 -14.80 50.93 -27.36
CA SER A 758 -13.31 50.72 -27.34
C SER A 758 -12.36 51.94 -27.25
N THR A 759 -11.29 51.96 -26.46
CA THR A 759 -10.19 50.97 -26.40
C THR A 759 -9.30 51.24 -25.19
N GLY A 760 -8.71 50.17 -24.66
CA GLY A 760 -7.60 50.16 -23.70
C GLY A 760 -7.17 48.72 -23.46
N CYS A 761 -6.44 48.15 -24.43
CA CYS A 761 -6.07 46.73 -24.54
C CYS A 761 -5.43 46.12 -23.28
N CYS A 762 -5.92 44.95 -22.88
CA CYS A 762 -5.16 43.93 -22.19
C CYS A 762 -4.67 42.92 -23.25
N VAL A 763 -3.37 42.69 -23.34
CA VAL A 763 -2.79 41.62 -24.17
C VAL A 763 -2.86 40.34 -23.33
N GLN A 764 -3.63 39.36 -23.78
CA GLN A 764 -3.66 38.02 -23.19
C GLN A 764 -2.79 37.11 -24.07
N VAL A 765 -1.69 36.64 -23.50
CA VAL A 765 -0.81 35.64 -24.13
C VAL A 765 -1.25 34.28 -23.62
N GLU A 766 -1.66 33.40 -24.52
CA GLU A 766 -1.96 32.00 -24.23
C GLU A 766 -0.87 31.14 -24.86
N ILE A 767 -0.17 30.36 -24.04
CA ILE A 767 0.84 29.40 -24.51
C ILE A 767 0.13 28.07 -24.69
N VAL A 768 -0.08 27.68 -25.94
CA VAL A 768 -0.63 26.36 -26.30
C VAL A 768 0.52 25.42 -26.62
N GLN A 769 0.54 24.26 -25.98
CA GLN A 769 1.56 23.25 -26.19
C GLN A 769 1.16 22.30 -27.33
N GLY A 770 1.83 22.38 -28.48
CA GLY A 770 1.61 21.52 -29.65
C GLY A 770 2.63 21.81 -30.78
N THR A 771 2.78 20.88 -31.74
CA THR A 771 3.57 21.10 -32.96
C THR A 771 2.73 21.80 -34.04
N LEU A 772 3.39 22.60 -34.88
CA LEU A 772 2.75 23.46 -35.90
C LEU A 772 1.87 22.68 -36.90
N GLU A 773 2.14 21.39 -37.10
CA GLU A 773 1.38 20.55 -38.05
C GLU A 773 0.03 20.06 -37.52
N ASN A 774 -0.22 20.13 -36.21
CA ASN A 774 -1.46 19.64 -35.59
C ASN A 774 -2.55 20.73 -35.42
N GLN A 775 -2.40 21.88 -36.09
CA GLN A 775 -3.35 22.99 -36.03
C GLN A 775 -3.75 23.50 -37.42
N GLN A 776 -4.35 22.62 -38.22
CA GLN A 776 -5.26 23.00 -39.31
C GLN A 776 -6.71 22.78 -38.90
#